data_AF-A0A9D6YAW8-F1
#
_entry.id   AF-A0A9D6YAW8-F1
#
_cell.length_a   1.000
_cell.length_b   1.000
_cell.length_c   1.000
_cell.angle_alpha   90.00
_cell.angle_beta   90.00
_cell.angle_gamma   90.00
#
_symmetry.space_group_name_H-M   'P 1'
#
loop_
_entity.id
_entity.type
_entity.pdbx_description
1 polymer ?
#
loop_
_entity_poly.entity_id
_entity_poly.type
_entity_poly.pdbx_seq_one_letter_code
_entity_poly.pdbx_strand_id
1 'polypeptide(L)'
;MKTYPCWQSCCMRRFEFLLAIAVIWLAPAHAVRGQAGGAGVVSVLQTGSISGRVQNSVTGQYLNNARVTVKGTDLVAFTDESGTYRLTHVPVGPVVLDVFFTGMEPQQIPVNLAGTLALERDIGLSGGSRYRNDTEVVKLESMVVSSSREMDGAAIAINEQRFAANIVNVVSADEFGVVPDGNIGEFLKMLPGITMSYRGGDPREISMNGVPSANVPVTIGGFSLATSEVSGTGRNVELNAVSINNLSRIEAVYSPTPESPGSALAGSVNLVPRSAFERSKPIFNGSVYLAMRDSTKQFHRSTGPARDPTYKVRPGFEFSWVVPVNKRFGFTVSGGGSTQYVEGPLLTNTWRGAGAATNGAALPDTTPDRPYLSDFLVRVESKIADRSSFGTTADYKLGPASRLSFSFQYGTFHTDYNQRAITFSVNRVLPGNFSPTLTHGFAGAGEVRVSNGGNHRYSRTFMPSLTWRHDGASWKAEAGFGSSHAQNLFRNLDKGRFASTLARRTGVTVAFDDIFYLRPQKITVTDGATGAPVDPFNINSYALSTAGASPQTSRNVHRTAFANLRRDFDWRWPLTLKAGLDVRQSRTDNRTSTSSVTFVGADGRPSTTPAAGSDDGAGAVYDPYFFQRAGLYGLPRVQWVSNESVLDLYRAKPAYFTLDENAKYRSEVNASRWSEEIVSSAYLRGDAQFFNRRLKLVGGLRAEQTNVQGQGPLTDLTLNYRRDAAGKVITGANGRPLPIATDALGISQLTLLDRGGRSEKEYLRLFPSINASFNVRENLIARAAYYTSVGRPNYGQYSGGVALPDTELAPGNTNRIVVANVGIKAWSAHTRKVTLEYYFERVGLVSVGAFRRDFENFFGNTTFDATPAFLALYGLDPVIYDPYEVATQHNIESTVRMEGLDLNYKQALTFLPRWARGVQIFANGSAQRAIGAAANNFAGYIPRSGSWGISLSRETYNLRLNWNYLGRQRRGLVTGRSLEADTYNWGSKRSYIDLTGEYSVRKNFAVFANLRNLNDPTDDVEIHGPNTPPHAQFRQRQEFGSLWTFGVKGTF
;
A
#
# COMPACT_ATOMS: atom_id res chain seq x y z
N MET A 1 33.13 -17.24 8.46
CA MET A 1 33.26 -17.94 7.17
C MET A 1 33.76 -19.36 7.44
N LYS A 2 32.88 -20.36 7.40
CA LYS A 2 33.16 -21.81 7.31
C LYS A 2 31.94 -22.43 6.63
N THR A 3 32.17 -23.08 5.51
CA THR A 3 31.18 -23.69 4.61
C THR A 3 30.75 -25.05 5.15
N TYR A 4 29.44 -25.28 5.31
CA TYR A 4 28.85 -26.60 5.48
C TYR A 4 27.76 -26.79 4.41
N PRO A 5 27.82 -27.82 3.55
CA PRO A 5 26.77 -28.14 2.60
C PRO A 5 25.91 -29.31 3.12
N CYS A 6 24.63 -29.07 3.43
CA CYS A 6 23.57 -30.09 3.40
C CYS A 6 22.21 -29.46 3.75
N TRP A 7 21.50 -28.90 2.76
CA TRP A 7 20.15 -28.34 2.92
C TRP A 7 19.26 -28.65 1.69
N GLN A 8 19.23 -29.91 1.24
CA GLN A 8 18.30 -30.36 0.20
C GLN A 8 17.44 -31.57 0.61
N SER A 9 17.82 -32.37 1.61
CA SER A 9 17.15 -33.66 1.85
C SER A 9 16.03 -33.66 2.89
N CYS A 10 15.82 -32.59 3.67
CA CYS A 10 14.80 -32.58 4.72
C CYS A 10 13.41 -32.10 4.23
N CYS A 11 13.37 -31.33 3.13
CA CYS A 11 12.10 -30.79 2.60
C CYS A 11 11.27 -31.84 1.83
N MET A 12 11.90 -32.91 1.31
CA MET A 12 11.18 -33.96 0.58
C MET A 12 10.51 -35.01 1.49
N ARG A 13 10.94 -35.16 2.75
CA ARG A 13 10.44 -36.23 3.65
C ARG A 13 9.13 -35.92 4.38
N ARG A 14 8.55 -34.73 4.23
CA ARG A 14 7.21 -34.39 4.78
C ARG A 14 6.16 -34.06 3.71
N PHE A 15 6.52 -34.14 2.44
CA PHE A 15 5.57 -34.02 1.31
C PHE A 15 4.76 -35.30 1.09
N GLU A 16 5.17 -36.44 1.68
CA GLU A 16 4.51 -37.74 1.51
C GLU A 16 3.18 -37.86 2.28
N PHE A 17 2.93 -37.05 3.31
CA PHE A 17 1.71 -37.17 4.12
C PHE A 17 0.50 -36.38 3.61
N LEU A 18 0.70 -35.38 2.75
CA LEU A 18 -0.39 -34.61 2.12
C LEU A 18 -0.74 -35.09 0.70
N LEU A 19 0.09 -35.95 0.10
CA LEU A 19 -0.23 -36.63 -1.16
C LEU A 19 -1.03 -37.95 -0.97
N ALA A 20 -1.10 -38.48 0.26
CA ALA A 20 -1.66 -39.80 0.54
C ALA A 20 -3.20 -39.88 0.65
N ILE A 21 -3.95 -38.80 0.43
CA ILE A 21 -5.44 -38.80 0.43
C ILE A 21 -6.05 -38.38 -0.93
N ALA A 22 -5.23 -38.21 -1.97
CA ALA A 22 -5.71 -37.82 -3.32
C ALA A 22 -5.56 -38.92 -4.39
N VAL A 23 -5.28 -40.17 -4.00
CA VAL A 23 -5.22 -41.31 -4.92
C VAL A 23 -6.06 -42.43 -4.35
N ILE A 24 -7.30 -42.54 -4.82
CA ILE A 24 -8.07 -43.76 -5.10
C ILE A 24 -9.44 -43.27 -5.57
N TRP A 25 -9.70 -43.52 -6.87
CA TRP A 25 -10.97 -43.63 -7.62
C TRP A 25 -10.75 -43.13 -9.05
N LEU A 26 -9.82 -43.79 -9.75
CA LEU A 26 -9.82 -43.89 -11.21
C LEU A 26 -9.94 -45.39 -11.53
N ALA A 27 -11.15 -45.91 -11.41
CA ALA A 27 -11.49 -47.18 -12.02
C ALA A 27 -11.84 -46.90 -13.50
N PRO A 28 -11.21 -47.57 -14.48
CA PRO A 28 -11.71 -47.57 -15.84
C PRO A 28 -13.00 -48.41 -15.86
N ALA A 29 -14.15 -47.77 -16.10
CA ALA A 29 -15.39 -48.49 -16.38
C ALA A 29 -15.16 -49.38 -17.60
N HIS A 30 -15.07 -50.69 -17.37
CA HIS A 30 -14.97 -51.70 -18.40
C HIS A 30 -16.28 -51.71 -19.20
N ALA A 31 -16.14 -51.72 -20.52
CA ALA A 31 -17.25 -51.86 -21.44
C ALA A 31 -17.99 -53.17 -21.19
N VAL A 32 -19.26 -53.08 -20.78
CA VAL A 32 -20.20 -54.20 -20.81
C VAL A 32 -20.61 -54.41 -22.28
N ARG A 33 -20.17 -55.51 -22.88
CA ARG A 33 -20.75 -56.03 -24.12
C ARG A 33 -22.16 -56.54 -23.81
N GLY A 34 -23.17 -55.73 -24.11
CA GLY A 34 -24.56 -56.16 -24.24
C GLY A 34 -24.81 -56.70 -25.64
N GLN A 35 -25.41 -57.89 -25.72
CA GLN A 35 -25.83 -58.54 -26.95
C GLN A 35 -26.88 -57.75 -27.73
N ALA A 36 -26.91 -58.02 -29.04
CA ALA A 36 -27.75 -57.40 -30.06
C ALA A 36 -29.26 -57.44 -29.74
N GLY A 37 -29.93 -56.31 -30.01
CA GLY A 37 -31.39 -56.21 -30.07
C GLY A 37 -31.85 -54.87 -30.63
N GLY A 38 -32.40 -54.88 -31.84
CA GLY A 38 -33.29 -53.84 -32.37
C GLY A 38 -32.61 -52.61 -32.97
N ALA A 39 -32.49 -52.57 -34.31
CA ALA A 39 -32.13 -51.38 -35.07
C ALA A 39 -33.25 -50.31 -34.96
N GLY A 40 -33.08 -49.36 -34.05
CA GLY A 40 -33.68 -48.03 -34.14
C GLY A 40 -32.63 -47.08 -34.69
N VAL A 41 -32.87 -46.51 -35.88
CA VAL A 41 -32.01 -45.48 -36.46
C VAL A 41 -32.10 -44.24 -35.57
N VAL A 42 -31.14 -44.05 -34.68
CA VAL A 42 -30.91 -42.76 -34.01
C VAL A 42 -30.14 -41.89 -35.00
N SER A 43 -30.81 -40.92 -35.61
CA SER A 43 -30.12 -39.88 -36.38
C SER A 43 -29.24 -39.07 -35.42
N VAL A 44 -27.93 -39.35 -35.41
CA VAL A 44 -26.96 -38.48 -34.74
C VAL A 44 -26.95 -37.17 -35.53
N LEU A 45 -27.51 -36.09 -34.95
CA LEU A 45 -27.34 -34.74 -35.50
C LEU A 45 -25.84 -34.49 -35.58
N GLN A 46 -25.32 -34.36 -36.80
CA GLN A 46 -23.93 -34.01 -37.00
C GLN A 46 -23.70 -32.63 -36.37
N THR A 47 -22.74 -32.52 -35.45
CA THR A 47 -22.39 -31.27 -34.78
C THR A 47 -21.00 -30.81 -35.18
N GLY A 48 -20.82 -29.51 -35.40
CA GLY A 48 -19.54 -28.87 -35.66
C GLY A 48 -19.10 -27.92 -34.55
N SER A 49 -18.07 -27.13 -34.86
CA SER A 49 -17.58 -26.06 -33.99
C SER A 49 -17.48 -24.74 -34.73
N ILE A 50 -17.75 -23.63 -34.03
CA ILE A 50 -17.54 -22.28 -34.53
C ILE A 50 -16.52 -21.60 -33.61
N SER A 51 -15.48 -21.02 -34.17
CA SER A 51 -14.51 -20.20 -33.43
C SER A 51 -14.29 -18.86 -34.10
N GLY A 52 -13.72 -17.89 -33.41
CA GLY A 52 -13.35 -16.60 -34.02
C GLY A 52 -13.02 -15.58 -32.97
N ARG A 53 -12.92 -14.31 -33.36
CA ARG A 53 -12.66 -13.20 -32.44
C ARG A 53 -13.76 -12.14 -32.48
N VAL A 54 -14.01 -11.50 -31.34
CA VAL A 54 -14.89 -10.34 -31.23
C VAL A 54 -14.05 -9.10 -30.94
N GLN A 55 -14.23 -8.06 -31.75
CA GLN A 55 -13.54 -6.77 -31.60
C GLN A 55 -14.50 -5.59 -31.73
N ASN A 56 -14.09 -4.44 -31.20
CA ASN A 56 -14.70 -3.16 -31.51
C ASN A 56 -14.20 -2.70 -32.89
N SER A 57 -15.12 -2.56 -33.85
CA SER A 57 -14.81 -2.18 -35.23
C SER A 57 -14.21 -0.78 -35.38
N VAL A 58 -14.42 0.10 -34.40
CA VAL A 58 -13.94 1.49 -34.40
C VAL A 58 -12.53 1.57 -33.84
N THR A 59 -12.29 0.98 -32.66
CA THR A 59 -11.00 1.11 -31.96
C THR A 59 -10.01 -0.01 -32.29
N GLY A 60 -10.46 -1.09 -32.92
CA GLY A 60 -9.66 -2.28 -33.19
C GLY A 60 -9.26 -3.06 -31.92
N GLN A 61 -9.87 -2.75 -30.78
CA GLN A 61 -9.65 -3.43 -29.52
C GLN A 61 -10.47 -4.72 -29.45
N TYR A 62 -9.83 -5.82 -29.05
CA TYR A 62 -10.51 -7.09 -28.82
C TYR A 62 -11.31 -7.04 -27.52
N LEU A 63 -12.47 -7.70 -27.51
CA LEU A 63 -13.43 -7.61 -26.41
C LEU A 63 -13.39 -8.87 -25.55
N ASN A 64 -13.01 -8.73 -24.28
CA ASN A 64 -13.03 -9.81 -23.29
C ASN A 64 -14.44 -10.04 -22.72
N ASN A 65 -14.84 -11.29 -22.48
CA ASN A 65 -16.16 -11.66 -21.98
C ASN A 65 -17.35 -11.18 -22.85
N ALA A 66 -17.17 -11.03 -24.16
CA ALA A 66 -18.28 -10.91 -25.10
C ALA A 66 -19.04 -12.24 -25.16
N ARG A 67 -20.36 -12.18 -24.99
CA ARG A 67 -21.22 -13.37 -24.96
C ARG A 67 -21.65 -13.71 -26.37
N VAL A 68 -21.25 -14.88 -26.87
CA VAL A 68 -21.67 -15.43 -28.17
C VAL A 68 -22.60 -16.61 -27.90
N THR A 69 -23.84 -16.51 -28.37
CA THR A 69 -24.87 -17.54 -28.15
C THR A 69 -25.42 -18.06 -29.48
N VAL A 70 -25.77 -19.34 -29.56
CA VAL A 70 -26.47 -19.88 -30.73
C VAL A 70 -27.97 -19.79 -30.50
N LYS A 71 -28.64 -18.93 -31.25
CA LYS A 71 -30.08 -18.64 -31.09
C LYS A 71 -30.91 -19.92 -31.20
N GLY A 72 -31.81 -20.13 -30.23
CA GLY A 72 -32.65 -21.33 -30.16
C GLY A 72 -31.99 -22.53 -29.45
N THR A 73 -30.78 -22.38 -28.91
CA THR A 73 -30.08 -23.42 -28.13
C THR A 73 -29.52 -22.85 -26.82
N ASP A 74 -29.07 -23.73 -25.92
CA ASP A 74 -28.34 -23.33 -24.71
C ASP A 74 -26.83 -23.13 -24.93
N LEU A 75 -26.33 -23.20 -26.17
CA LEU A 75 -24.91 -23.05 -26.47
C LEU A 75 -24.46 -21.60 -26.29
N VAL A 76 -23.50 -21.39 -25.40
CA VAL A 76 -22.93 -20.07 -25.08
C VAL A 76 -21.42 -20.20 -24.93
N ALA A 77 -20.68 -19.27 -25.53
CA ALA A 77 -19.26 -19.05 -25.31
C ALA A 77 -19.03 -17.60 -24.89
N PHE A 78 -18.03 -17.39 -24.05
CA PHE A 78 -17.50 -16.07 -23.75
C PHE A 78 -16.12 -15.93 -24.38
N THR A 79 -15.82 -14.76 -24.92
CA THR A 79 -14.48 -14.48 -25.45
C THR A 79 -13.43 -14.39 -24.35
N ASP A 80 -12.20 -14.76 -24.68
CA ASP A 80 -11.02 -14.54 -23.83
C ASP A 80 -10.45 -13.11 -23.95
N GLU A 81 -9.33 -12.84 -23.26
CA GLU A 81 -8.65 -11.54 -23.26
C GLU A 81 -8.15 -11.09 -24.64
N SER A 82 -7.98 -12.03 -25.58
CA SER A 82 -7.64 -11.75 -26.99
C SER A 82 -8.87 -11.65 -27.89
N GLY A 83 -10.05 -11.61 -27.29
CA GLY A 83 -11.34 -11.59 -27.97
C GLY A 83 -11.73 -12.94 -28.58
N THR A 84 -11.00 -14.02 -28.34
CA THR A 84 -11.24 -15.31 -29.01
C THR A 84 -12.38 -16.07 -28.34
N TYR A 85 -13.35 -16.58 -29.12
CA TYR A 85 -14.42 -17.48 -28.67
C TYR A 85 -14.35 -18.82 -29.40
N ARG A 86 -14.93 -19.86 -28.76
CA ARG A 86 -15.16 -21.16 -29.38
C ARG A 86 -16.45 -21.79 -28.85
N LEU A 87 -17.34 -22.09 -29.77
CA LEU A 87 -18.56 -22.88 -29.58
C LEU A 87 -18.31 -24.29 -30.11
N THR A 88 -18.62 -25.30 -29.31
CA THR A 88 -18.59 -26.72 -29.69
C THR A 88 -20.02 -27.27 -29.70
N HIS A 89 -20.22 -28.43 -30.33
CA HIS A 89 -21.52 -29.09 -30.44
C HIS A 89 -22.60 -28.26 -31.13
N VAL A 90 -22.21 -27.39 -32.07
CA VAL A 90 -23.16 -26.57 -32.85
C VAL A 90 -23.84 -27.46 -33.89
N PRO A 91 -25.18 -27.51 -33.98
CA PRO A 91 -25.88 -28.29 -35.00
C PRO A 91 -25.45 -27.90 -36.42
N VAL A 92 -25.20 -28.88 -37.28
CA VAL A 92 -24.89 -28.65 -38.70
C VAL A 92 -26.12 -28.10 -39.41
N GLY A 93 -25.95 -26.97 -40.12
CA GLY A 93 -27.01 -26.26 -40.82
C GLY A 93 -26.95 -24.74 -40.62
N PRO A 94 -28.00 -24.00 -41.07
CA PRO A 94 -28.11 -22.57 -40.83
C PRO A 94 -28.40 -22.30 -39.35
N VAL A 95 -27.50 -21.56 -38.69
CA VAL A 95 -27.62 -21.12 -37.30
C VAL A 95 -27.45 -19.60 -37.23
N VAL A 96 -27.99 -18.97 -36.19
CA VAL A 96 -27.81 -17.53 -35.95
C VAL A 96 -27.01 -17.34 -34.67
N LEU A 97 -25.87 -16.66 -34.76
CA LEU A 97 -25.08 -16.24 -33.61
C LEU A 97 -25.65 -14.93 -33.07
N ASP A 98 -26.03 -14.89 -31.80
CA ASP A 98 -26.39 -13.66 -31.09
C ASP A 98 -25.21 -13.25 -30.20
N VAL A 99 -24.63 -12.09 -30.51
CA VAL A 99 -23.40 -11.58 -29.91
C VAL A 99 -23.72 -10.35 -29.09
N PHE A 100 -23.44 -10.43 -27.79
CA PHE A 100 -23.74 -9.39 -26.83
C PHE A 100 -22.48 -8.90 -26.12
N PHE A 101 -22.36 -7.58 -25.99
CA PHE A 101 -21.35 -6.93 -25.17
C PHE A 101 -21.94 -5.67 -24.51
N THR A 102 -21.62 -5.44 -23.23
CA THR A 102 -22.17 -4.29 -22.49
C THR A 102 -21.77 -2.97 -23.16
N GLY A 103 -22.76 -2.11 -23.43
CA GLY A 103 -22.51 -0.81 -24.09
C GLY A 103 -22.43 -0.83 -25.62
N MET A 104 -22.55 -2.01 -26.25
CA MET A 104 -22.55 -2.15 -27.71
C MET A 104 -23.89 -2.69 -28.21
N GLU A 105 -24.16 -2.50 -29.50
CA GLU A 105 -25.36 -3.03 -30.12
C GLU A 105 -25.24 -4.56 -30.28
N PRO A 106 -26.21 -5.36 -29.80
CA PRO A 106 -26.22 -6.78 -30.04
C PRO A 106 -26.31 -7.06 -31.55
N GLN A 107 -25.52 -8.00 -32.05
CA GLN A 107 -25.54 -8.40 -33.45
C GLN A 107 -26.05 -9.83 -33.59
N GLN A 108 -26.99 -10.03 -34.52
CA GLN A 108 -27.44 -11.35 -34.96
C GLN A 108 -26.79 -11.67 -36.31
N ILE A 109 -25.96 -12.70 -36.32
CA ILE A 109 -25.13 -13.06 -37.48
C ILE A 109 -25.58 -14.44 -37.98
N PRO A 110 -26.19 -14.53 -39.18
CA PRO A 110 -26.49 -15.82 -39.78
C PRO A 110 -25.19 -16.49 -40.22
N VAL A 111 -25.06 -17.77 -39.88
CA VAL A 111 -23.89 -18.60 -40.16
C VAL A 111 -24.39 -19.94 -40.67
N ASN A 112 -23.81 -20.46 -41.75
CA ASN A 112 -24.17 -21.77 -42.28
C ASN A 112 -23.03 -22.76 -42.07
N LEU A 113 -23.31 -23.82 -41.31
CA LEU A 113 -22.36 -24.89 -40.99
C LEU A 113 -22.46 -26.06 -41.98
N ALA A 114 -22.86 -25.79 -43.23
CA ALA A 114 -22.98 -26.79 -44.29
C ALA A 114 -21.62 -27.03 -44.98
N GLY A 115 -21.07 -28.24 -44.85
CA GLY A 115 -19.90 -28.72 -45.60
C GLY A 115 -18.56 -28.77 -44.84
N THR A 116 -18.46 -28.20 -43.63
CA THR A 116 -17.25 -28.29 -42.78
C THR A 116 -17.63 -28.44 -41.29
N LEU A 117 -16.93 -29.32 -40.56
CA LEU A 117 -17.16 -29.56 -39.12
C LEU A 117 -16.55 -28.46 -38.20
N ALA A 118 -15.83 -27.50 -38.77
CA ALA A 118 -15.24 -26.38 -38.05
C ALA A 118 -15.27 -25.12 -38.92
N LEU A 119 -15.78 -24.01 -38.37
CA LEU A 119 -15.90 -22.72 -39.05
C LEU A 119 -15.25 -21.61 -38.22
N GLU A 120 -14.43 -20.77 -38.85
CA GLU A 120 -13.86 -19.56 -38.24
C GLU A 120 -14.67 -18.32 -38.65
N ARG A 121 -15.17 -17.55 -37.68
CA ARG A 121 -15.99 -16.35 -37.90
C ARG A 121 -15.61 -15.23 -36.94
N ASP A 122 -14.87 -14.25 -37.43
CA ASP A 122 -14.59 -13.01 -36.70
C ASP A 122 -15.80 -12.05 -36.75
N ILE A 123 -15.98 -11.28 -35.68
CA ILE A 123 -17.14 -10.44 -35.42
C ILE A 123 -16.68 -9.05 -34.99
N GLY A 124 -17.17 -8.02 -35.67
CA GLY A 124 -16.91 -6.62 -35.36
C GLY A 124 -18.15 -5.95 -34.81
N LEU A 125 -18.18 -5.64 -33.51
CA LEU A 125 -19.26 -4.89 -32.90
C LEU A 125 -19.01 -3.38 -33.08
N SER A 126 -20.09 -2.63 -33.30
CA SER A 126 -20.11 -1.17 -33.28
C SER A 126 -20.83 -0.67 -32.03
N GLY A 127 -20.38 0.48 -31.51
CA GLY A 127 -21.10 1.18 -30.45
C GLY A 127 -22.53 1.47 -30.86
N GLY A 128 -23.48 1.32 -29.92
CA GLY A 128 -24.91 1.39 -30.23
C GLY A 128 -25.32 2.73 -30.83
N SER A 129 -25.69 2.70 -32.12
CA SER A 129 -26.32 3.83 -32.81
C SER A 129 -27.83 3.61 -32.88
N ARG A 130 -28.52 3.68 -31.73
CA ARG A 130 -29.97 3.97 -31.72
C ARG A 130 -30.21 5.48 -31.87
N TYR A 131 -29.56 6.09 -32.87
CA TYR A 131 -29.93 7.40 -33.40
C TYR A 131 -30.29 7.29 -34.89
N ARG A 132 -30.93 6.18 -35.29
CA ARG A 132 -31.67 6.10 -36.54
C ARG A 132 -33.14 6.35 -36.23
N ASN A 133 -33.63 7.53 -36.60
CA ASN A 133 -35.05 7.77 -36.74
C ASN A 133 -35.41 7.24 -38.14
N ASP A 134 -35.97 6.03 -38.24
CA ASP A 134 -36.20 5.30 -39.50
C ASP A 134 -37.35 5.89 -40.36
N THR A 135 -37.53 7.21 -40.37
CA THR A 135 -38.63 7.86 -41.11
C THR A 135 -38.23 9.03 -42.02
N GLU A 136 -36.96 9.44 -42.10
CA GLU A 136 -36.57 10.51 -43.05
C GLU A 136 -35.27 10.23 -43.81
N VAL A 137 -35.27 10.73 -45.06
CA VAL A 137 -34.24 10.56 -46.10
C VAL A 137 -32.84 10.89 -45.59
N VAL A 138 -31.91 9.95 -45.85
CA VAL A 138 -30.51 9.99 -45.41
C VAL A 138 -29.74 11.09 -46.15
N LYS A 139 -29.54 12.23 -45.49
CA LYS A 139 -28.28 12.99 -45.65
C LYS A 139 -27.25 12.34 -44.73
N LEU A 140 -26.10 11.94 -45.29
CA LEU A 140 -24.94 11.54 -44.51
C LEU A 140 -24.46 12.74 -43.67
N GLU A 141 -24.96 12.88 -42.44
CA GLU A 141 -24.25 13.62 -41.41
C GLU A 141 -22.89 12.94 -41.21
N SER A 142 -21.83 13.75 -41.05
CA SER A 142 -20.51 13.26 -40.71
C SER A 142 -20.60 12.23 -39.58
N MET A 143 -20.00 11.06 -39.78
CA MET A 143 -19.92 10.00 -38.78
C MET A 143 -19.30 10.56 -37.49
N VAL A 144 -20.14 10.96 -36.53
CA VAL A 144 -19.70 11.39 -35.20
C VAL A 144 -19.30 10.13 -34.46
N VAL A 145 -17.99 9.94 -34.29
CA VAL A 145 -17.41 8.83 -33.53
C VAL A 145 -17.88 8.95 -32.08
N SER A 146 -18.84 8.11 -31.69
CA SER A 146 -19.54 8.21 -30.41
C SER A 146 -18.88 7.43 -29.27
N SER A 147 -17.77 6.71 -29.49
CA SER A 147 -17.02 6.06 -28.41
C SER A 147 -15.65 6.71 -28.22
N SER A 148 -15.53 7.55 -27.20
CA SER A 148 -14.20 7.93 -26.69
C SER A 148 -13.53 6.70 -26.09
N ARG A 149 -12.20 6.62 -26.13
CA ARG A 149 -11.41 5.54 -25.51
C ARG A 149 -11.83 5.24 -24.06
N GLU A 150 -12.17 6.27 -23.29
CA GLU A 150 -12.58 6.18 -21.89
C GLU A 150 -13.96 5.50 -21.74
N MET A 151 -14.88 5.71 -22.69
CA MET A 151 -16.19 5.04 -22.73
C MET A 151 -16.04 3.54 -23.02
N ASP A 152 -15.15 3.18 -23.97
CA ASP A 152 -14.88 1.79 -24.30
C ASP A 152 -14.20 1.06 -23.12
N GLY A 153 -13.22 1.70 -22.47
CA GLY A 153 -12.59 1.19 -21.26
C GLY A 153 -13.59 0.95 -20.12
N ALA A 154 -14.51 1.89 -19.90
CA ALA A 154 -15.57 1.74 -18.91
C ALA A 154 -16.53 0.58 -19.27
N ALA A 155 -16.91 0.44 -20.54
CA ALA A 155 -17.79 -0.64 -20.99
C ALA A 155 -17.16 -2.02 -20.79
N ILE A 156 -15.87 -2.18 -21.13
CA ILE A 156 -15.10 -3.41 -20.91
C ILE A 156 -15.09 -3.80 -19.44
N ALA A 157 -14.76 -2.84 -18.57
CA ALA A 157 -14.67 -3.08 -17.14
C ALA A 157 -16.03 -3.47 -16.53
N ILE A 158 -17.11 -2.79 -16.90
CA ILE A 158 -18.48 -3.12 -16.46
C ILE A 158 -18.91 -4.51 -16.96
N ASN A 159 -18.56 -4.87 -18.21
CA ASN A 159 -18.87 -6.17 -18.78
C ASN A 159 -18.18 -7.31 -18.01
N GLU A 160 -16.90 -7.12 -17.68
CA GLU A 160 -16.13 -8.08 -16.90
C GLU A 160 -16.69 -8.28 -15.50
N GLN A 161 -17.08 -7.18 -14.83
CA GLN A 161 -17.78 -7.24 -13.56
C GLN A 161 -19.11 -8.00 -13.65
N ARG A 162 -19.92 -7.75 -14.69
CA ARG A 162 -21.24 -8.37 -14.86
C ARG A 162 -21.17 -9.88 -14.93
N PHE A 163 -20.19 -10.43 -15.64
CA PHE A 163 -20.04 -11.87 -15.85
C PHE A 163 -19.09 -12.56 -14.85
N ALA A 164 -18.53 -11.81 -13.90
CA ALA A 164 -17.68 -12.34 -12.84
C ALA A 164 -18.41 -13.41 -12.00
N ALA A 165 -17.66 -14.40 -11.53
CA ALA A 165 -18.16 -15.45 -10.65
C ALA A 165 -18.32 -15.00 -9.18
N ASN A 166 -17.66 -13.91 -8.82
CA ASN A 166 -17.55 -13.36 -7.49
C ASN A 166 -17.86 -11.85 -7.51
N ILE A 167 -17.87 -11.23 -6.34
CA ILE A 167 -18.08 -9.80 -6.16
C ILE A 167 -16.74 -9.11 -6.39
N VAL A 168 -16.62 -8.44 -7.53
CA VAL A 168 -15.42 -7.73 -7.97
C VAL A 168 -15.81 -6.36 -8.49
N ASN A 169 -14.92 -5.39 -8.39
CA ASN A 169 -15.01 -4.15 -9.15
C ASN A 169 -13.81 -4.08 -10.09
N VAL A 170 -14.07 -3.87 -11.37
CA VAL A 170 -13.04 -3.83 -12.40
C VAL A 170 -12.98 -2.42 -12.94
N VAL A 171 -11.78 -1.90 -13.13
CA VAL A 171 -11.58 -0.59 -13.77
C VAL A 171 -10.46 -0.68 -14.79
N SER A 172 -10.72 -0.16 -15.98
CA SER A 172 -9.73 -0.12 -17.06
C SER A 172 -8.72 1.02 -16.84
N ALA A 173 -7.46 0.79 -17.17
CA ALA A 173 -6.44 1.83 -17.16
C ALA A 173 -6.74 2.95 -18.17
N ASP A 174 -7.40 2.60 -19.29
CA ASP A 174 -7.74 3.54 -20.36
C ASP A 174 -8.90 4.49 -19.97
N GLU A 175 -9.64 4.19 -18.89
CA GLU A 175 -10.76 5.02 -18.43
C GLU A 175 -10.33 6.38 -17.88
N PHE A 176 -9.09 6.54 -17.43
CA PHE A 176 -8.68 7.71 -16.65
C PHE A 176 -7.89 8.78 -17.41
N GLY A 177 -7.57 8.54 -18.69
CA GLY A 177 -6.81 9.52 -19.47
C GLY A 177 -5.30 9.51 -19.14
N VAL A 178 -4.69 10.69 -19.14
CA VAL A 178 -3.26 10.87 -18.81
C VAL A 178 -3.08 10.97 -17.30
N VAL A 179 -2.08 10.26 -16.79
CA VAL A 179 -1.76 10.20 -15.37
C VAL A 179 -0.33 10.68 -15.14
N PRO A 180 -0.13 11.98 -14.88
CA PRO A 180 1.17 12.46 -14.46
C PRO A 180 1.71 11.63 -13.28
N ASP A 181 3.00 11.26 -13.31
CA ASP A 181 3.68 10.35 -12.36
C ASP A 181 3.27 8.86 -12.41
N GLY A 182 2.19 8.47 -13.10
CA GLY A 182 1.81 7.07 -13.28
C GLY A 182 1.48 6.30 -12.00
N ASN A 183 1.25 6.99 -10.87
CA ASN A 183 0.94 6.37 -9.58
C ASN A 183 -0.49 5.78 -9.57
N ILE A 184 -0.58 4.46 -9.39
CA ILE A 184 -1.86 3.74 -9.41
C ILE A 184 -2.79 4.08 -8.22
N GLY A 185 -2.24 4.56 -7.10
CA GLY A 185 -3.02 4.92 -5.92
C GLY A 185 -4.04 6.04 -6.18
N GLU A 186 -3.79 6.89 -7.17
CA GLU A 186 -4.71 7.96 -7.59
C GLU A 186 -6.02 7.43 -8.20
N PHE A 187 -6.01 6.20 -8.72
CA PHE A 187 -7.20 5.55 -9.26
C PHE A 187 -7.92 4.74 -8.21
N LEU A 188 -7.15 4.02 -7.40
CA LEU A 188 -7.71 3.12 -6.41
C LEU A 188 -8.50 3.90 -5.35
N LYS A 189 -8.13 5.15 -5.04
CA LYS A 189 -8.91 6.03 -4.14
C LYS A 189 -10.34 6.29 -4.65
N MET A 190 -10.59 6.12 -5.95
CA MET A 190 -11.89 6.34 -6.58
C MET A 190 -12.79 5.09 -6.58
N LEU A 191 -12.37 3.99 -5.95
CA LEU A 191 -13.16 2.76 -5.88
C LEU A 191 -13.96 2.66 -4.56
N PRO A 192 -15.20 2.14 -4.59
CA PRO A 192 -16.01 1.92 -3.38
C PRO A 192 -15.28 1.01 -2.39
N GLY A 193 -15.31 1.34 -1.10
CA GLY A 193 -14.73 0.48 -0.05
C GLY A 193 -13.19 0.44 -0.03
N ILE A 194 -12.51 1.18 -0.93
CA ILE A 194 -11.05 1.30 -0.95
C ILE A 194 -10.63 2.66 -0.40
N THR A 195 -9.68 2.64 0.53
CA THR A 195 -9.09 3.86 1.11
C THR A 195 -7.58 3.81 1.02
N MET A 196 -6.96 4.96 0.72
CA MET A 196 -5.49 5.08 0.60
C MET A 196 -4.88 5.61 1.89
N SER A 197 -3.73 5.04 2.27
CA SER A 197 -2.82 5.68 3.22
C SER A 197 -1.87 6.61 2.46
N TYR A 198 -1.81 7.87 2.87
CA TYR A 198 -0.95 8.88 2.26
C TYR A 198 0.35 9.03 3.05
N ARG A 199 1.47 9.24 2.35
CA ARG A 199 2.73 9.68 2.97
C ARG A 199 3.41 10.74 2.11
N GLY A 200 3.62 11.92 2.69
CA GLY A 200 4.26 13.04 2.01
C GLY A 200 3.45 13.56 0.82
N GLY A 201 2.11 13.58 0.94
CA GLY A 201 1.17 14.04 -0.08
C GLY A 201 0.80 13.02 -1.16
N ASP A 202 1.42 11.84 -1.19
CA ASP A 202 1.21 10.82 -2.23
C ASP A 202 0.53 9.56 -1.66
N PRO A 203 -0.41 8.93 -2.38
CA PRO A 203 -1.03 7.67 -1.97
C PRO A 203 0.00 6.53 -2.09
N ARG A 204 0.15 5.72 -1.04
CA ARG A 204 1.16 4.65 -0.97
C ARG A 204 0.63 3.26 -0.70
N GLU A 205 -0.39 3.10 0.14
CA GLU A 205 -0.85 1.78 0.59
C GLU A 205 -2.36 1.67 0.50
N ILE A 206 -2.85 0.48 0.14
CA ILE A 206 -4.27 0.18 -0.06
C ILE A 206 -4.86 -0.41 1.20
N SER A 207 -5.96 0.13 1.68
CA SER A 207 -6.85 -0.52 2.66
C SER A 207 -8.20 -0.78 2.01
N MET A 208 -8.89 -1.85 2.43
CA MET A 208 -10.16 -2.27 1.84
C MET A 208 -11.14 -2.64 2.96
N ASN A 209 -12.34 -2.08 2.94
CA ASN A 209 -13.43 -2.38 3.88
C ASN A 209 -12.96 -2.42 5.34
N GLY A 210 -12.14 -1.42 5.70
CA GLY A 210 -11.62 -1.18 7.05
C GLY A 210 -10.46 -2.08 7.46
N VAL A 211 -10.08 -3.05 6.63
CA VAL A 211 -8.93 -3.91 6.88
C VAL A 211 -7.62 -3.17 6.56
N PRO A 212 -6.60 -3.26 7.44
CA PRO A 212 -5.29 -2.64 7.22
C PRO A 212 -4.58 -3.16 5.97
N SER A 213 -3.70 -2.34 5.39
CA SER A 213 -2.97 -2.63 4.15
C SER A 213 -2.12 -3.90 4.19
N ALA A 214 -1.58 -4.26 5.35
CA ALA A 214 -0.82 -5.49 5.54
C ALA A 214 -1.64 -6.78 5.27
N ASN A 215 -2.98 -6.70 5.28
CA ASN A 215 -3.88 -7.84 5.08
C ASN A 215 -4.75 -7.71 3.80
N VAL A 216 -4.34 -6.84 2.86
CA VAL A 216 -4.94 -6.72 1.53
C VAL A 216 -3.86 -7.06 0.50
N PRO A 217 -3.81 -8.32 0.01
CA PRO A 217 -2.81 -8.73 -0.96
C PRO A 217 -2.92 -7.92 -2.26
N VAL A 218 -1.78 -7.50 -2.78
CA VAL A 218 -1.65 -6.86 -4.10
C VAL A 218 -0.84 -7.78 -5.01
N THR A 219 -1.41 -8.17 -6.13
CA THR A 219 -0.78 -9.04 -7.12
C THR A 219 -0.69 -8.38 -8.48
N ILE A 220 0.28 -8.81 -9.29
CA ILE A 220 0.38 -8.44 -10.69
C ILE A 220 0.27 -9.72 -11.51
N GLY A 221 -0.80 -9.85 -12.30
CA GLY A 221 -1.10 -11.08 -13.04
C GLY A 221 -1.18 -12.31 -12.12
N GLY A 222 -1.71 -12.15 -10.89
CA GLY A 222 -1.80 -13.23 -9.88
C GLY A 222 -0.52 -13.51 -9.07
N PHE A 223 0.62 -12.95 -9.45
CA PHE A 223 1.90 -13.10 -8.74
C PHE A 223 2.06 -12.06 -7.63
N SER A 224 2.63 -12.48 -6.50
CA SER A 224 2.81 -11.60 -5.33
C SER A 224 3.86 -10.52 -5.59
N LEU A 225 3.54 -9.27 -5.27
CA LEU A 225 4.46 -8.13 -5.42
C LEU A 225 5.30 -7.95 -4.15
N ALA A 226 6.63 -7.89 -4.30
CA ALA A 226 7.52 -7.50 -3.22
C ALA A 226 7.48 -5.99 -2.99
N THR A 227 7.61 -5.57 -1.72
CA THR A 227 7.51 -4.16 -1.31
C THR A 227 8.88 -3.57 -0.96
N SER A 228 9.08 -2.28 -1.26
CA SER A 228 10.26 -1.49 -0.87
C SER A 228 9.97 -0.63 0.39
N GLU A 229 9.24 -1.18 1.37
CA GLU A 229 8.78 -0.43 2.55
C GLU A 229 9.92 0.33 3.26
N VAL A 230 9.63 1.59 3.65
CA VAL A 230 10.53 2.53 4.34
C VAL A 230 11.10 1.99 5.65
N SER A 231 10.36 1.15 6.36
CA SER A 231 10.74 0.68 7.70
C SER A 231 9.77 -0.39 8.11
N GLY A 232 10.16 -1.66 7.97
CA GLY A 232 9.35 -2.69 8.57
C GLY A 232 9.55 -4.04 7.96
N THR A 233 9.49 -5.01 8.83
CA THR A 233 9.10 -6.37 8.51
C THR A 233 7.59 -6.47 8.21
N GLY A 234 7.00 -5.41 7.61
CA GLY A 234 5.58 -5.31 7.32
C GLY A 234 5.19 -6.12 6.08
N ARG A 235 3.89 -6.23 5.84
CA ARG A 235 3.32 -6.95 4.68
C ARG A 235 2.64 -6.01 3.67
N ASN A 236 2.65 -4.71 3.95
CA ASN A 236 2.07 -3.66 3.11
C ASN A 236 2.86 -3.48 1.82
N VAL A 237 2.13 -3.30 0.73
CA VAL A 237 2.69 -3.06 -0.60
C VAL A 237 2.67 -1.57 -0.91
N GLU A 238 3.83 -0.98 -1.19
CA GLU A 238 3.91 0.42 -1.65
C GLU A 238 3.62 0.55 -3.15
N LEU A 239 2.66 1.39 -3.52
CA LEU A 239 2.19 1.61 -4.90
C LEU A 239 3.13 2.47 -5.77
N ASN A 240 4.14 3.11 -5.18
CA ASN A 240 5.18 3.85 -5.89
C ASN A 240 6.08 2.95 -6.76
N ALA A 241 6.09 1.64 -6.51
CA ALA A 241 6.87 0.67 -7.28
C ALA A 241 6.21 0.24 -8.60
N VAL A 242 4.91 0.51 -8.81
CA VAL A 242 4.13 0.01 -9.96
C VAL A 242 3.56 1.16 -10.78
N SER A 243 3.79 1.17 -12.09
CA SER A 243 3.26 2.18 -13.01
C SER A 243 1.98 1.70 -13.70
N ILE A 244 0.99 2.59 -13.83
CA ILE A 244 -0.26 2.29 -14.55
C ILE A 244 -0.06 2.08 -16.05
N ASN A 245 1.01 2.62 -16.64
CA ASN A 245 1.26 2.54 -18.09
C ASN A 245 1.50 1.10 -18.57
N ASN A 246 1.78 0.18 -17.66
CA ASN A 246 2.04 -1.23 -17.94
C ASN A 246 0.80 -2.11 -17.73
N LEU A 247 -0.32 -1.52 -17.32
CA LEU A 247 -1.52 -2.23 -16.89
C LEU A 247 -2.67 -1.99 -17.88
N SER A 248 -3.46 -3.03 -18.10
CA SER A 248 -4.69 -2.98 -18.90
C SER A 248 -5.90 -2.64 -18.02
N ARG A 249 -5.97 -3.28 -16.84
CA ARG A 249 -7.06 -3.10 -15.87
C ARG A 249 -6.60 -3.40 -14.44
N ILE A 250 -7.41 -2.95 -13.49
CA ILE A 250 -7.28 -3.20 -12.07
C ILE A 250 -8.54 -3.90 -11.58
N GLU A 251 -8.37 -4.99 -10.83
CA GLU A 251 -9.44 -5.82 -10.30
C GLU A 251 -9.42 -5.74 -8.76
N ALA A 252 -10.42 -5.10 -8.18
CA ALA A 252 -10.66 -5.09 -6.74
C ALA A 252 -11.65 -6.20 -6.37
N VAL A 253 -11.15 -7.32 -5.86
CA VAL A 253 -11.94 -8.50 -5.52
C VAL A 253 -12.41 -8.41 -4.08
N TYR A 254 -13.73 -8.37 -3.83
CA TYR A 254 -14.31 -8.27 -2.48
C TYR A 254 -14.76 -9.61 -1.90
N SER A 255 -14.99 -10.61 -2.75
CA SER A 255 -15.27 -11.98 -2.34
C SER A 255 -14.27 -12.95 -2.97
N PRO A 256 -13.29 -13.43 -2.18
CA PRO A 256 -12.37 -14.46 -2.60
C PRO A 256 -13.09 -15.75 -3.02
N THR A 257 -12.46 -16.48 -3.94
CA THR A 257 -12.82 -17.86 -4.33
C THR A 257 -11.73 -18.82 -3.86
N PRO A 258 -11.89 -20.16 -3.94
CA PRO A 258 -10.89 -21.10 -3.46
C PRO A 258 -9.50 -20.97 -4.13
N GLU A 259 -9.40 -20.38 -5.33
CA GLU A 259 -8.09 -20.09 -5.95
C GLU A 259 -7.38 -18.85 -5.37
N SER A 260 -8.09 -18.02 -4.61
CA SER A 260 -7.54 -16.81 -4.00
C SER A 260 -6.68 -17.15 -2.78
N PRO A 261 -5.63 -16.36 -2.46
CA PRO A 261 -4.86 -16.55 -1.23
C PRO A 261 -5.72 -16.38 0.02
N GLY A 262 -5.47 -17.20 1.06
CA GLY A 262 -6.20 -17.11 2.34
C GLY A 262 -5.96 -15.80 3.11
N SER A 263 -4.89 -15.06 2.78
CA SER A 263 -4.56 -13.76 3.38
C SER A 263 -5.44 -12.59 2.93
N ALA A 264 -6.40 -12.81 2.04
CA ALA A 264 -7.32 -11.79 1.56
C ALA A 264 -8.44 -11.49 2.59
N LEU A 265 -8.14 -10.75 3.66
CA LEU A 265 -9.10 -10.49 4.76
C LEU A 265 -10.36 -9.79 4.28
N ALA A 266 -10.16 -8.70 3.55
CA ALA A 266 -11.25 -7.93 2.93
C ALA A 266 -11.50 -8.28 1.46
N GLY A 267 -10.62 -9.12 0.89
CA GLY A 267 -10.42 -9.18 -0.55
C GLY A 267 -8.96 -8.93 -0.94
N SER A 268 -8.75 -8.71 -2.23
CA SER A 268 -7.42 -8.49 -2.82
C SER A 268 -7.50 -7.53 -4.01
N VAL A 269 -6.38 -6.93 -4.38
CA VAL A 269 -6.25 -6.12 -5.60
C VAL A 269 -5.31 -6.81 -6.57
N ASN A 270 -5.78 -7.08 -7.78
CA ASN A 270 -4.99 -7.66 -8.85
C ASN A 270 -4.79 -6.64 -9.97
N LEU A 271 -3.55 -6.47 -10.40
CA LEU A 271 -3.15 -5.57 -11.48
C LEU A 271 -2.86 -6.41 -12.71
N VAL A 272 -3.61 -6.22 -13.79
CA VAL A 272 -3.47 -7.04 -14.99
C VAL A 272 -2.54 -6.36 -15.98
N PRO A 273 -1.39 -6.97 -16.34
CA PRO A 273 -0.48 -6.43 -17.34
C PRO A 273 -1.16 -6.29 -18.72
N ARG A 274 -0.69 -5.34 -19.54
CA ARG A 274 -1.11 -5.24 -20.94
C ARG A 274 -0.66 -6.45 -21.76
N SER A 275 -1.50 -6.90 -22.68
CA SER A 275 -1.15 -7.90 -23.69
C SER A 275 -1.08 -7.29 -25.09
N ALA A 276 -0.17 -7.84 -25.92
CA ALA A 276 -0.05 -7.45 -27.31
C ALA A 276 -1.27 -7.85 -28.16
N PHE A 277 -2.03 -8.86 -27.72
CA PHE A 277 -3.22 -9.36 -28.41
C PHE A 277 -4.52 -8.69 -27.96
N GLU A 278 -4.46 -7.62 -27.15
CA GLU A 278 -5.63 -6.78 -26.85
C GLU A 278 -6.02 -5.90 -28.06
N ARG A 279 -5.14 -5.74 -29.05
CA ARG A 279 -5.38 -4.92 -30.25
C ARG A 279 -5.00 -5.65 -31.54
N SER A 280 -5.70 -5.29 -32.62
CA SER A 280 -5.43 -5.81 -33.95
C SER A 280 -4.34 -5.05 -34.72
N LYS A 281 -4.02 -3.82 -34.31
CA LYS A 281 -3.01 -2.95 -34.92
C LYS A 281 -2.02 -2.42 -33.89
N PRO A 282 -0.77 -2.11 -34.30
CA PRO A 282 0.17 -1.40 -33.44
C PRO A 282 -0.39 -0.04 -33.02
N ILE A 283 -0.10 0.37 -31.78
CA ILE A 283 -0.41 1.71 -31.28
C ILE A 283 0.70 2.19 -30.36
N PHE A 284 1.21 3.39 -30.63
CA PHE A 284 2.15 4.09 -29.77
C PHE A 284 1.45 5.29 -29.13
N ASN A 285 1.53 5.40 -27.81
CA ASN A 285 1.12 6.58 -27.07
C ASN A 285 2.35 7.16 -26.37
N GLY A 286 2.51 8.47 -26.41
CA GLY A 286 3.57 9.17 -25.69
C GLY A 286 3.09 10.50 -25.14
N SER A 287 3.60 10.91 -23.97
CA SER A 287 3.36 12.23 -23.41
C SER A 287 4.64 12.79 -22.80
N VAL A 288 4.78 14.11 -22.87
CA VAL A 288 5.84 14.89 -22.22
C VAL A 288 5.21 16.08 -21.53
N TYR A 289 5.67 16.39 -20.33
CA TYR A 289 5.02 17.39 -19.48
C TYR A 289 5.99 18.07 -18.52
N LEU A 290 5.55 19.20 -17.98
CA LEU A 290 6.15 19.88 -16.85
C LEU A 290 5.23 19.75 -15.63
N ALA A 291 5.79 19.34 -14.50
CA ALA A 291 5.12 19.26 -13.22
C ALA A 291 5.62 20.37 -12.28
N MET A 292 4.71 20.99 -11.56
CA MET A 292 4.99 22.02 -10.55
C MET A 292 3.96 21.98 -9.43
N ARG A 293 4.29 22.48 -8.24
CA ARG A 293 3.32 22.69 -7.15
C ARG A 293 2.86 24.15 -7.13
N ASP A 294 1.60 24.39 -6.79
CA ASP A 294 1.04 25.74 -6.69
C ASP A 294 1.76 26.64 -5.67
N SER A 295 2.25 26.04 -4.59
CA SER A 295 3.06 26.67 -3.54
C SER A 295 4.48 27.01 -4.02
N THR A 296 4.98 26.38 -5.08
CA THR A 296 6.37 26.52 -5.55
C THR A 296 6.45 26.60 -7.08
N LYS A 297 6.08 27.76 -7.64
CA LYS A 297 5.98 28.02 -9.09
C LYS A 297 7.23 28.67 -9.72
N GLN A 298 8.40 28.46 -9.11
CA GLN A 298 9.64 29.13 -9.51
C GLN A 298 10.34 28.39 -10.66
N PHE A 299 10.58 29.09 -11.77
CA PHE A 299 11.31 28.58 -12.94
C PHE A 299 12.84 28.73 -12.84
N HIS A 300 13.33 29.52 -11.89
CA HIS A 300 14.76 29.60 -11.56
C HIS A 300 15.14 28.58 -10.48
N ARG A 301 16.44 28.38 -10.27
CA ARG A 301 16.92 27.53 -9.16
C ARG A 301 16.66 28.24 -7.83
N SER A 302 16.19 27.50 -6.84
CA SER A 302 16.01 27.98 -5.46
C SER A 302 16.27 26.88 -4.43
N THR A 303 16.38 27.27 -3.16
CA THR A 303 16.74 26.40 -2.03
C THR A 303 15.88 25.15 -1.97
N GLY A 304 16.48 23.98 -1.73
CA GLY A 304 15.78 22.70 -1.69
C GLY A 304 16.32 21.74 -0.64
N PRO A 305 16.19 20.41 -0.84
CA PRO A 305 16.68 19.43 0.12
C PRO A 305 18.21 19.33 0.17
N ALA A 306 18.89 19.66 -0.93
CA ALA A 306 20.34 19.67 -1.02
C ALA A 306 20.94 21.06 -0.70
N ARG A 307 22.26 21.10 -0.51
CA ARG A 307 23.06 22.33 -0.34
C ARG A 307 22.91 23.28 -1.53
N ASP A 308 22.92 22.74 -2.75
CA ASP A 308 22.83 23.54 -3.97
C ASP A 308 21.37 23.84 -4.37
N PRO A 309 21.07 25.07 -4.84
CA PRO A 309 19.75 25.41 -5.37
C PRO A 309 19.31 24.51 -6.54
N THR A 310 18.03 24.13 -6.55
CA THR A 310 17.45 23.21 -7.54
C THR A 310 16.23 23.82 -8.23
N TYR A 311 15.91 23.39 -9.46
CA TYR A 311 14.64 23.74 -10.11
C TYR A 311 13.43 23.10 -9.41
N LYS A 312 12.30 23.82 -9.37
CA LYS A 312 11.04 23.37 -8.76
C LYS A 312 10.05 22.87 -9.81
N VAL A 313 10.02 23.53 -10.97
CA VAL A 313 9.35 23.02 -12.17
C VAL A 313 10.23 21.93 -12.79
N ARG A 314 9.66 20.75 -13.03
CA ARG A 314 10.41 19.56 -13.43
C ARG A 314 9.77 18.86 -14.62
N PRO A 315 10.55 18.34 -15.58
CA PRO A 315 10.00 17.59 -16.70
C PRO A 315 9.63 16.16 -16.30
N GLY A 316 8.70 15.60 -17.04
CA GLY A 316 8.38 14.18 -17.03
C GLY A 316 7.98 13.71 -18.42
N PHE A 317 8.07 12.40 -18.63
CA PHE A 317 7.64 11.76 -19.86
C PHE A 317 7.11 10.37 -19.57
N GLU A 318 6.28 9.88 -20.47
CA GLU A 318 5.79 8.51 -20.47
C GLU A 318 5.45 8.05 -21.88
N PHE A 319 5.53 6.75 -22.11
CA PHE A 319 5.10 6.14 -23.35
C PHE A 319 4.61 4.70 -23.14
N SER A 320 3.80 4.23 -24.09
CA SER A 320 3.37 2.85 -24.20
C SER A 320 3.30 2.47 -25.67
N TRP A 321 3.77 1.29 -26.03
CA TRP A 321 3.75 0.74 -27.37
C TRP A 321 3.20 -0.68 -27.31
N VAL A 322 2.10 -0.93 -28.00
CA VAL A 322 1.50 -2.26 -28.14
C VAL A 322 1.70 -2.69 -29.59
N VAL A 323 2.35 -3.83 -29.81
CA VAL A 323 2.74 -4.29 -31.16
C VAL A 323 2.30 -5.74 -31.37
N PRO A 324 1.14 -5.96 -32.00
CA PRO A 324 0.79 -7.28 -32.53
C PRO A 324 1.61 -7.54 -33.81
N VAL A 325 2.79 -8.16 -33.68
CA VAL A 325 3.71 -8.42 -34.81
C VAL A 325 3.07 -9.34 -35.84
N ASN A 326 2.41 -10.41 -35.37
CA ASN A 326 1.62 -11.31 -36.21
C ASN A 326 0.54 -12.03 -35.37
N LYS A 327 -0.20 -12.98 -35.97
CA LYS A 327 -1.27 -13.71 -35.27
C LYS A 327 -0.79 -14.58 -34.08
N ARG A 328 0.50 -14.93 -34.02
CA ARG A 328 1.11 -15.80 -33.01
C ARG A 328 2.07 -15.08 -32.07
N PHE A 329 2.62 -13.93 -32.44
CA PHE A 329 3.58 -13.21 -31.61
C PHE A 329 3.24 -11.71 -31.54
N GLY A 330 3.39 -11.15 -30.36
CA GLY A 330 3.34 -9.71 -30.15
C GLY A 330 4.01 -9.33 -28.84
N PHE A 331 4.32 -8.04 -28.69
CA PHE A 331 4.90 -7.51 -27.47
C PHE A 331 4.31 -6.16 -27.09
N THR A 332 4.48 -5.77 -25.84
CA THR A 332 4.24 -4.42 -25.34
C THR A 332 5.51 -3.86 -24.71
N VAL A 333 5.72 -2.56 -24.83
CA VAL A 333 6.77 -1.83 -24.11
C VAL A 333 6.20 -0.54 -23.56
N SER A 334 6.44 -0.28 -22.29
CA SER A 334 6.05 0.93 -21.62
C SER A 334 7.24 1.50 -20.85
N GLY A 335 7.30 2.81 -20.73
CA GLY A 335 8.26 3.47 -19.87
C GLY A 335 7.79 4.84 -19.43
N GLY A 336 8.38 5.35 -18.36
CA GLY A 336 8.15 6.72 -17.95
C GLY A 336 9.12 7.15 -16.88
N GLY A 337 9.39 8.45 -16.85
CA GLY A 337 10.21 9.14 -15.88
C GLY A 337 9.51 10.41 -15.41
N SER A 338 9.47 10.64 -14.11
CA SER A 338 8.90 11.86 -13.52
C SER A 338 9.76 12.31 -12.36
N THR A 339 10.09 13.60 -12.32
CA THR A 339 10.72 14.23 -11.17
C THR A 339 9.75 15.24 -10.58
N GLN A 340 9.58 15.24 -9.26
CA GLN A 340 8.71 16.17 -8.57
C GLN A 340 9.41 16.81 -7.39
N TYR A 341 9.20 18.12 -7.23
CA TYR A 341 9.51 18.82 -6.00
C TYR A 341 8.27 18.93 -5.13
N VAL A 342 8.41 18.67 -3.84
CA VAL A 342 7.34 18.77 -2.85
C VAL A 342 7.88 19.51 -1.63
N GLU A 343 7.14 20.53 -1.18
CA GLU A 343 7.30 21.10 0.16
C GLU A 343 6.22 20.59 1.08
N GLY A 344 6.59 20.42 2.35
CA GLY A 344 5.73 19.88 3.39
C GLY A 344 5.82 20.68 4.69
N PRO A 345 5.53 21.99 4.70
CA PRO A 345 5.58 22.77 5.92
C PRO A 345 4.62 22.20 6.96
N LEU A 346 5.06 22.19 8.20
CA LEU A 346 4.36 21.55 9.31
C LEU A 346 4.49 22.40 10.57
N LEU A 347 3.40 22.48 11.32
CA LEU A 347 3.41 22.97 12.70
C LEU A 347 2.83 21.93 13.64
N THR A 348 3.27 21.95 14.90
CA THR A 348 2.88 20.98 15.92
C THR A 348 2.80 21.65 17.30
N ASN A 349 1.69 21.47 18.01
CA ASN A 349 1.39 22.02 19.34
C ASN A 349 1.31 20.90 20.39
N THR A 350 2.16 20.90 21.42
CA THR A 350 2.10 19.88 22.49
C THR A 350 1.35 20.44 23.69
N TRP A 351 0.14 19.93 23.92
CA TRP A 351 -0.69 20.28 25.08
C TRP A 351 -0.54 19.22 26.17
N ARG A 352 0.01 19.61 27.32
CA ARG A 352 0.08 18.73 28.49
C ARG A 352 -1.26 18.73 29.22
N GLY A 353 -1.66 17.56 29.71
CA GLY A 353 -3.01 17.28 30.26
C GLY A 353 -3.99 16.77 29.21
N ALA A 354 -3.86 17.16 27.93
CA ALA A 354 -4.76 16.73 26.85
C ALA A 354 -4.17 15.66 25.91
N GLY A 355 -2.92 15.83 25.49
CA GLY A 355 -2.26 14.94 24.51
C GLY A 355 -0.86 14.49 24.90
N ALA A 356 -0.31 15.05 25.97
CA ALA A 356 0.91 14.62 26.62
C ALA A 356 0.69 14.59 28.13
N ALA A 357 1.22 13.56 28.81
CA ALA A 357 1.15 13.51 30.25
C ALA A 357 1.93 14.68 30.89
N THR A 358 1.54 15.09 32.07
CA THR A 358 2.16 16.15 32.90
C THR A 358 3.30 15.60 33.79
N ASN A 359 3.82 14.42 33.46
CA ASN A 359 4.74 13.68 34.33
C ASN A 359 6.05 14.42 34.64
N GLY A 360 6.33 14.64 35.94
CA GLY A 360 7.62 15.08 36.45
C GLY A 360 7.51 16.08 37.61
N ALA A 361 8.58 16.23 38.40
CA ALA A 361 8.65 17.21 39.49
C ALA A 361 8.72 18.68 38.99
N ALA A 362 8.97 18.86 37.69
CA ALA A 362 9.16 20.16 37.07
C ALA A 362 7.86 20.75 36.48
N LEU A 363 6.76 20.00 36.37
CA LEU A 363 5.53 20.50 35.77
C LEU A 363 4.36 20.32 36.74
N PRO A 364 3.43 21.28 36.83
CA PRO A 364 2.24 21.11 37.64
C PRO A 364 1.40 20.01 37.00
N ASP A 365 0.89 19.10 37.85
CA ASP A 365 -0.06 18.11 37.39
C ASP A 365 -1.36 18.82 37.00
N THR A 366 -1.84 18.57 35.77
CA THR A 366 -3.06 19.19 35.24
C THR A 366 -4.01 18.12 34.74
N THR A 367 -5.29 18.45 34.79
CA THR A 367 -6.36 17.59 34.31
C THR A 367 -6.66 17.87 32.83
N PRO A 368 -7.29 16.93 32.11
CA PRO A 368 -7.57 17.07 30.67
C PRO A 368 -8.46 18.25 30.27
N ASP A 369 -9.24 18.79 31.21
CA ASP A 369 -10.05 20.02 31.05
C ASP A 369 -9.24 21.32 31.23
N ARG A 370 -8.02 21.25 31.81
CA ARG A 370 -7.13 22.40 32.06
C ARG A 370 -5.73 22.21 31.48
N PRO A 371 -5.60 21.90 30.18
CA PRO A 371 -4.30 21.72 29.56
C PRO A 371 -3.59 23.06 29.34
N TYR A 372 -2.27 23.00 29.14
CA TYR A 372 -1.47 24.14 28.69
C TYR A 372 -0.47 23.74 27.62
N LEU A 373 -0.08 24.70 26.78
CA LEU A 373 0.87 24.48 25.69
C LEU A 373 2.29 24.44 26.25
N SER A 374 2.97 23.30 26.13
CA SER A 374 4.37 23.13 26.57
C SER A 374 5.38 23.25 25.44
N ASP A 375 5.00 22.85 24.21
CA ASP A 375 5.91 22.89 23.07
C ASP A 375 5.22 23.39 21.81
N PHE A 376 5.96 24.20 21.05
CA PHE A 376 5.59 24.64 19.72
C PHE A 376 6.71 24.33 18.74
N LEU A 377 6.39 23.58 17.68
CA LEU A 377 7.35 23.18 16.65
C LEU A 377 6.89 23.68 15.28
N VAL A 378 7.81 24.25 14.52
CA VAL A 378 7.65 24.53 13.09
C VAL A 378 8.73 23.81 12.31
N ARG A 379 8.31 23.04 11.31
CA ARG A 379 9.18 22.26 10.43
C ARG A 379 8.94 22.61 8.98
N VAL A 380 10.01 22.77 8.23
CA VAL A 380 10.01 22.81 6.78
C VAL A 380 10.46 21.45 6.28
N GLU A 381 9.68 20.81 5.43
CA GLU A 381 10.11 19.65 4.65
C GLU A 381 10.29 20.06 3.20
N SER A 382 11.39 19.65 2.59
CA SER A 382 11.65 19.78 1.16
C SER A 382 12.07 18.41 0.63
N LYS A 383 11.48 18.00 -0.48
CA LYS A 383 11.68 16.67 -1.07
C LYS A 383 11.76 16.80 -2.58
N ILE A 384 12.76 16.18 -3.19
CA ILE A 384 12.80 15.87 -4.62
C ILE A 384 12.57 14.36 -4.74
N ALA A 385 11.58 13.97 -5.52
CA ALA A 385 11.23 12.58 -5.77
C ALA A 385 11.35 12.28 -7.26
N ASP A 386 12.17 11.31 -7.60
CA ASP A 386 12.34 10.78 -8.95
C ASP A 386 11.70 9.40 -9.05
N ARG A 387 10.83 9.22 -10.03
CA ARG A 387 10.19 7.96 -10.35
C ARG A 387 10.55 7.57 -11.77
N SER A 388 10.99 6.32 -11.94
CA SER A 388 11.18 5.73 -13.26
C SER A 388 10.52 4.37 -13.30
N SER A 389 9.93 4.04 -14.44
CA SER A 389 9.31 2.74 -14.66
C SER A 389 9.60 2.23 -16.06
N PHE A 390 9.69 0.91 -16.16
CA PHE A 390 9.77 0.19 -17.42
C PHE A 390 8.92 -1.08 -17.29
N GLY A 391 8.20 -1.44 -18.33
CA GLY A 391 7.55 -2.73 -18.39
C GLY A 391 7.42 -3.23 -19.80
N THR A 392 7.38 -4.55 -19.92
CA THR A 392 7.19 -5.21 -21.19
C THR A 392 6.45 -6.51 -21.00
N THR A 393 5.63 -6.85 -21.98
CA THR A 393 5.06 -8.19 -22.10
C THR A 393 5.40 -8.74 -23.48
N ALA A 394 5.65 -10.04 -23.55
CA ALA A 394 5.85 -10.76 -24.79
C ALA A 394 4.92 -11.97 -24.80
N ASP A 395 4.03 -12.00 -25.79
CA ASP A 395 2.99 -13.02 -25.91
C ASP A 395 3.25 -13.88 -27.14
N TYR A 396 3.31 -15.20 -26.94
CA TYR A 396 3.52 -16.18 -28.00
C TYR A 396 2.47 -17.29 -27.96
N LYS A 397 1.74 -17.49 -29.07
CA LYS A 397 0.81 -18.60 -29.25
C LYS A 397 1.57 -19.83 -29.75
N LEU A 398 1.78 -20.80 -28.86
CA LEU A 398 2.38 -22.10 -29.17
C LEU A 398 1.49 -22.92 -30.13
N GLY A 399 0.18 -22.68 -30.08
CA GLY A 399 -0.81 -23.28 -30.96
C GLY A 399 -2.15 -22.55 -30.87
N PRO A 400 -3.23 -23.08 -31.48
CA PRO A 400 -4.55 -22.44 -31.45
C PRO A 400 -5.15 -22.29 -30.05
N ALA A 401 -4.78 -23.19 -29.14
CA ALA A 401 -5.31 -23.25 -27.77
C ALA A 401 -4.26 -22.93 -26.70
N SER A 402 -2.99 -22.70 -27.04
CA SER A 402 -1.91 -22.54 -26.06
C SER A 402 -1.16 -21.23 -26.25
N ARG A 403 -0.96 -20.50 -25.16
CA ARG A 403 -0.23 -19.23 -25.12
C ARG A 403 0.80 -19.24 -23.99
N LEU A 404 1.96 -18.69 -24.29
CA LEU A 404 3.00 -18.36 -23.33
C LEU A 404 3.11 -16.83 -23.25
N SER A 405 3.12 -16.30 -22.04
CA SER A 405 3.20 -14.87 -21.77
C SER A 405 4.33 -14.59 -20.78
N PHE A 406 5.34 -13.89 -21.25
CA PHE A 406 6.37 -13.30 -20.41
C PHE A 406 5.96 -11.88 -20.05
N SER A 407 6.10 -11.50 -18.79
CA SER A 407 5.89 -10.14 -18.31
C SER A 407 7.05 -9.74 -17.42
N PHE A 408 7.58 -8.54 -17.64
CA PHE A 408 8.64 -7.95 -16.84
C PHE A 408 8.23 -6.54 -16.43
N GLN A 409 8.37 -6.26 -15.14
CA GLN A 409 8.16 -4.92 -14.58
C GLN A 409 9.39 -4.46 -13.82
N TYR A 410 9.74 -3.19 -13.96
CA TYR A 410 10.81 -2.52 -13.25
C TYR A 410 10.33 -1.14 -12.81
N GLY A 411 10.53 -0.82 -11.54
CA GLY A 411 10.17 0.48 -10.97
C GLY A 411 11.23 0.96 -9.99
N THR A 412 11.58 2.23 -10.07
CA THR A 412 12.46 2.90 -9.10
C THR A 412 11.79 4.12 -8.52
N PHE A 413 12.04 4.35 -7.23
CA PHE A 413 11.63 5.55 -6.52
C PHE A 413 12.82 6.05 -5.72
N HIS A 414 13.40 7.17 -6.16
CA HIS A 414 14.48 7.84 -5.47
C HIS A 414 13.95 9.12 -4.83
N THR A 415 14.29 9.38 -3.57
CA THR A 415 13.97 10.66 -2.95
C THR A 415 15.17 11.21 -2.21
N ASP A 416 15.51 12.47 -2.49
CA ASP A 416 16.32 13.30 -1.61
C ASP A 416 15.37 14.20 -0.82
N TYR A 417 15.35 14.05 0.50
CA TYR A 417 14.53 14.89 1.36
C TYR A 417 15.35 15.46 2.52
N ASN A 418 14.92 16.63 2.95
CA ASN A 418 15.47 17.34 4.09
C ASN A 418 14.34 18.01 4.88
N GLN A 419 14.41 17.92 6.19
CA GLN A 419 13.48 18.40 7.18
C GLN A 419 14.22 19.28 8.18
N ARG A 420 13.87 20.56 8.24
CA ARG A 420 14.46 21.53 9.17
C ARG A 420 13.39 21.96 10.17
N ALA A 421 13.64 21.78 11.46
CA ALA A 421 12.64 22.06 12.50
C ALA A 421 13.20 22.93 13.63
N ILE A 422 12.46 23.98 13.99
CA ILE A 422 12.68 24.78 15.18
C ILE A 422 11.62 24.39 16.21
N THR A 423 12.05 24.13 17.45
CA THR A 423 11.17 23.73 18.56
C THR A 423 11.41 24.64 19.74
N PHE A 424 10.33 25.19 20.28
CA PHE A 424 10.31 25.95 21.52
C PHE A 424 9.70 25.07 22.61
N SER A 425 10.42 24.88 23.71
CA SER A 425 10.03 23.97 24.80
C SER A 425 10.04 24.66 26.15
N VAL A 426 8.93 24.52 26.88
CA VAL A 426 8.77 24.90 28.29
C VAL A 426 8.92 23.63 29.13
N ASN A 427 10.08 23.43 29.76
CA ASN A 427 10.36 22.21 30.54
C ASN A 427 9.90 22.32 32.00
N ARG A 428 9.66 23.54 32.50
CA ARG A 428 9.07 23.80 33.82
C ARG A 428 8.15 25.02 33.78
N VAL A 429 7.04 24.95 34.50
CA VAL A 429 6.09 26.06 34.70
C VAL A 429 5.62 26.05 36.15
N LEU A 430 5.32 27.22 36.71
CA LEU A 430 4.73 27.32 38.07
C LEU A 430 3.20 27.33 37.98
N PRO A 431 2.49 26.83 39.01
CA PRO A 431 1.05 27.04 39.13
C PRO A 431 0.70 28.53 39.00
N GLY A 432 -0.27 28.86 38.15
CA GLY A 432 -0.69 30.25 37.87
C GLY A 432 0.00 30.93 36.68
N ASN A 433 1.11 30.38 36.19
CA ASN A 433 1.85 30.93 35.04
C ASN A 433 1.39 30.34 33.69
N PHE A 434 0.18 29.80 33.62
CA PHE A 434 -0.40 29.28 32.39
C PHE A 434 -1.92 29.44 32.39
N SER A 435 -2.48 29.54 31.19
CA SER A 435 -3.91 29.55 30.91
C SER A 435 -4.14 29.02 29.49
N PRO A 436 -5.39 28.90 29.01
CA PRO A 436 -5.66 28.55 27.61
C PRO A 436 -5.00 29.47 26.58
N THR A 437 -4.68 30.72 26.96
CA THR A 437 -4.16 31.75 26.05
C THR A 437 -2.70 32.12 26.31
N LEU A 438 -2.05 31.59 27.36
CA LEU A 438 -0.64 31.85 27.65
C LEU A 438 0.03 30.69 28.39
N THR A 439 1.35 30.54 28.22
CA THR A 439 2.22 29.70 29.07
C THR A 439 3.52 30.43 29.30
N HIS A 440 3.87 30.73 30.55
CA HIS A 440 5.12 31.39 30.91
C HIS A 440 6.03 30.43 31.66
N GLY A 441 7.12 29.99 31.01
CA GLY A 441 8.07 29.05 31.60
C GLY A 441 8.80 29.61 32.82
N PHE A 442 9.27 28.71 33.68
CA PHE A 442 10.15 29.06 34.78
C PHE A 442 11.52 29.52 34.26
N ALA A 443 12.12 30.50 34.95
CA ALA A 443 13.38 31.09 34.54
C ALA A 443 14.49 30.04 34.37
N GLY A 444 15.09 29.99 33.18
CA GLY A 444 16.18 29.05 32.86
C GLY A 444 15.77 27.59 32.69
N ALA A 445 14.48 27.27 32.74
CA ALA A 445 13.97 25.91 32.59
C ALA A 445 13.20 25.70 31.27
N GLY A 446 13.62 26.40 30.23
CA GLY A 446 13.19 26.24 28.85
C GLY A 446 14.35 25.89 27.93
N GLU A 447 14.00 25.51 26.71
CA GLU A 447 14.95 25.15 25.67
C GLU A 447 14.42 25.56 24.30
N VAL A 448 15.32 25.98 23.42
CA VAL A 448 15.05 26.10 21.97
C VAL A 448 15.97 25.15 21.21
N ARG A 449 15.42 24.40 20.25
CA ARG A 449 16.17 23.44 19.42
C ARG A 449 16.02 23.78 17.96
N VAL A 450 17.13 23.72 17.22
CA VAL A 450 17.17 23.79 15.77
C VAL A 450 17.77 22.48 15.26
N SER A 451 16.99 21.76 14.46
CA SER A 451 17.38 20.46 13.92
C SER A 451 17.29 20.44 12.39
N ASN A 452 18.17 19.67 11.78
CA ASN A 452 18.17 19.39 10.34
C ASN A 452 18.28 17.88 10.15
N GLY A 453 17.24 17.23 9.64
CA GLY A 453 17.22 15.82 9.27
C GLY A 453 17.20 15.69 7.75
N GLY A 454 17.98 14.78 7.17
CA GLY A 454 17.96 14.57 5.73
C GLY A 454 18.46 13.20 5.33
N ASN A 455 17.89 12.61 4.30
CA ASN A 455 18.26 11.26 3.88
C ASN A 455 18.01 11.06 2.39
N HIS A 456 18.81 10.20 1.78
CA HIS A 456 18.58 9.74 0.42
C HIS A 456 17.96 8.35 0.47
N ARG A 457 16.71 8.25 0.02
CA ARG A 457 16.03 6.98 -0.15
C ARG A 457 16.23 6.48 -1.57
N TYR A 458 16.64 5.23 -1.72
CA TYR A 458 16.66 4.54 -3.01
C TYR A 458 15.82 3.28 -2.91
N SER A 459 14.74 3.22 -3.67
CA SER A 459 13.89 2.05 -3.79
C SER A 459 13.91 1.53 -5.22
N ARG A 460 14.02 0.21 -5.39
CA ARG A 460 13.88 -0.47 -6.67
C ARG A 460 13.08 -1.75 -6.50
N THR A 461 12.22 -2.04 -7.48
CA THR A 461 11.49 -3.29 -7.58
C THR A 461 11.58 -3.82 -9.00
N PHE A 462 11.83 -5.11 -9.16
CA PHE A 462 11.74 -5.78 -10.45
C PHE A 462 11.04 -7.12 -10.34
N MET A 463 10.31 -7.49 -11.39
CA MET A 463 9.40 -8.63 -11.36
C MET A 463 9.28 -9.30 -12.74
N PRO A 464 10.14 -10.28 -13.05
CA PRO A 464 9.88 -11.23 -14.12
C PRO A 464 8.80 -12.24 -13.72
N SER A 465 7.91 -12.54 -14.68
CA SER A 465 6.89 -13.57 -14.57
C SER A 465 6.68 -14.24 -15.92
N LEU A 466 6.40 -15.54 -15.87
CA LEU A 466 6.06 -16.36 -17.02
C LEU A 466 4.77 -17.10 -16.73
N THR A 467 3.80 -16.99 -17.63
CA THR A 467 2.51 -17.68 -17.54
C THR A 467 2.30 -18.49 -18.80
N TRP A 468 1.95 -19.76 -18.63
CA TRP A 468 1.47 -20.63 -19.69
C TRP A 468 -0.02 -20.87 -19.48
N ARG A 469 -0.78 -20.74 -20.56
CA ARG A 469 -2.22 -20.97 -20.58
C ARG A 469 -2.59 -21.87 -21.74
N HIS A 470 -3.44 -22.85 -21.46
CA HIS A 470 -4.02 -23.76 -22.43
C HIS A 470 -5.55 -23.76 -22.29
N ASP A 471 -6.24 -23.31 -23.34
CA ASP A 471 -7.69 -23.26 -23.45
C ASP A 471 -8.19 -24.35 -24.42
N GLY A 472 -8.09 -25.61 -23.99
CA GLY A 472 -8.64 -26.75 -24.72
C GLY A 472 -10.18 -26.80 -24.68
N ALA A 473 -10.76 -27.73 -25.45
CA ALA A 473 -12.21 -27.83 -25.60
C ALA A 473 -12.94 -28.26 -24.30
N SER A 474 -12.39 -29.22 -23.57
CA SER A 474 -12.95 -29.73 -22.31
C SER A 474 -12.05 -29.46 -21.10
N TRP A 475 -10.74 -29.43 -21.32
CA TRP A 475 -9.73 -29.15 -20.31
C TRP A 475 -9.08 -27.80 -20.54
N LYS A 476 -8.95 -27.03 -19.47
CA LYS A 476 -8.20 -25.78 -19.45
C LYS A 476 -7.14 -25.88 -18.38
N ALA A 477 -5.92 -25.49 -18.71
CA ALA A 477 -4.79 -25.53 -17.80
C ALA A 477 -4.09 -24.17 -17.79
N GLU A 478 -3.57 -23.81 -16.63
CA GLU A 478 -2.81 -22.59 -16.44
C GLU A 478 -1.68 -22.90 -15.46
N ALA A 479 -0.47 -22.46 -15.78
CA ALA A 479 0.66 -22.54 -14.87
C ALA A 479 1.48 -21.27 -14.94
N GLY A 480 2.01 -20.85 -13.80
CA GLY A 480 2.75 -19.60 -13.71
C GLY A 480 3.91 -19.70 -12.74
N PHE A 481 5.01 -19.02 -13.07
CA PHE A 481 6.11 -18.75 -12.15
C PHE A 481 6.51 -17.28 -12.21
N GLY A 482 6.70 -16.66 -11.05
CA GLY A 482 7.13 -15.27 -10.95
C GLY A 482 7.99 -15.04 -9.72
N SER A 483 8.94 -14.10 -9.85
CA SER A 483 9.81 -13.66 -8.76
C SER A 483 9.83 -12.15 -8.73
N SER A 484 9.45 -11.56 -7.60
CA SER A 484 9.51 -10.12 -7.36
C SER A 484 10.60 -9.83 -6.34
N HIS A 485 11.48 -8.90 -6.67
CA HIS A 485 12.61 -8.49 -5.84
C HIS A 485 12.51 -6.99 -5.59
N ALA A 486 12.44 -6.62 -4.31
CA ALA A 486 12.40 -5.24 -3.88
C ALA A 486 13.58 -4.94 -2.95
N GLN A 487 14.16 -3.76 -3.12
CA GLN A 487 15.19 -3.24 -2.23
C GLN A 487 14.83 -1.81 -1.85
N ASN A 488 15.11 -1.47 -0.60
CA ASN A 488 15.01 -0.11 -0.09
C ASN A 488 16.28 0.25 0.70
N LEU A 489 16.84 1.41 0.41
CA LEU A 489 18.08 1.91 1.01
C LEU A 489 17.87 3.32 1.52
N PHE A 490 18.29 3.59 2.76
CA PHE A 490 18.51 4.95 3.26
C PHE A 490 20.02 5.19 3.37
N ARG A 491 20.47 6.34 2.85
CA ARG A 491 21.88 6.70 2.68
C ARG A 491 22.11 8.18 3.02
N ASN A 492 23.20 8.47 3.71
CA ASN A 492 23.48 9.80 4.29
C ASN A 492 24.97 10.16 4.17
N LEU A 493 25.86 9.55 4.96
CA LEU A 493 27.29 9.86 4.96
C LEU A 493 27.94 9.66 3.58
N ASP A 494 27.55 8.59 2.89
CA ASP A 494 27.95 8.27 1.52
C ASP A 494 27.39 9.25 0.48
N LYS A 495 26.45 10.10 0.88
CA LYS A 495 25.85 11.18 0.09
C LYS A 495 26.28 12.57 0.57
N GLY A 496 27.33 12.64 1.39
CA GLY A 496 27.96 13.90 1.77
C GLY A 496 27.19 14.72 2.80
N ARG A 497 26.32 14.09 3.61
CA ARG A 497 25.65 14.75 4.74
C ARG A 497 25.42 13.82 5.92
N PHE A 498 25.29 14.36 7.13
CA PHE A 498 24.69 13.61 8.24
C PHE A 498 23.20 13.36 8.00
N ALA A 499 22.67 12.29 8.60
CA ALA A 499 21.24 11.99 8.57
C ALA A 499 20.44 12.96 9.45
N SER A 500 21.05 13.44 10.53
CA SER A 500 20.47 14.43 11.44
C SER A 500 21.55 15.26 12.11
N THR A 501 21.30 16.54 12.32
CA THR A 501 22.07 17.41 13.21
C THR A 501 21.14 18.15 14.16
N LEU A 502 21.57 18.35 15.40
CA LEU A 502 20.90 19.12 16.43
C LEU A 502 21.82 20.21 16.98
N ALA A 503 21.34 21.45 16.91
CA ALA A 503 21.83 22.58 17.69
C ALA A 503 20.76 22.95 18.74
N ARG A 504 21.18 23.30 19.95
CA ARG A 504 20.25 23.62 21.06
C ARG A 504 20.74 24.77 21.92
N ARG A 505 19.78 25.46 22.53
CA ARG A 505 19.99 26.50 23.53
C ARG A 505 19.14 26.15 24.76
N THR A 506 19.78 25.58 25.77
CA THR A 506 19.19 25.29 27.08
C THR A 506 19.34 26.50 28.01
N GLY A 507 18.73 26.46 29.20
CA GLY A 507 18.93 27.53 30.20
C GLY A 507 18.22 28.83 29.86
N VAL A 508 17.19 28.80 29.00
CA VAL A 508 16.39 29.97 28.63
C VAL A 508 15.02 29.93 29.31
N THR A 509 14.31 31.04 29.28
CA THR A 509 12.90 31.14 29.64
C THR A 509 12.11 31.30 28.36
N VAL A 510 11.14 30.41 28.12
CA VAL A 510 10.25 30.47 26.95
C VAL A 510 8.86 30.86 27.43
N ALA A 511 8.27 31.87 26.81
CA ALA A 511 6.90 32.30 27.06
C ALA A 511 6.09 32.30 25.75
N PHE A 512 4.88 31.75 25.83
CA PHE A 512 3.87 31.78 24.78
C PHE A 512 2.74 32.71 25.22
N ASP A 513 2.43 33.70 24.38
CA ASP A 513 1.31 34.63 24.59
C ASP A 513 0.36 34.57 23.37
N ASP A 514 -0.88 35.01 23.60
CA ASP A 514 -1.95 35.06 22.60
C ASP A 514 -2.12 33.72 21.87
N ILE A 515 -2.16 32.63 22.65
CA ILE A 515 -2.32 31.28 22.13
C ILE A 515 -3.70 31.13 21.51
N PHE A 516 -3.70 30.81 20.22
CA PHE A 516 -4.88 30.38 19.48
C PHE A 516 -4.73 28.91 19.07
N TYR A 517 -5.83 28.24 18.70
CA TYR A 517 -5.83 26.78 18.50
C TYR A 517 -4.72 26.28 17.55
N LEU A 518 -4.32 27.09 16.57
CA LEU A 518 -3.29 26.74 15.59
C LEU A 518 -1.86 26.96 16.09
N ARG A 519 -1.59 28.04 16.83
CA ARG A 519 -0.24 28.43 17.27
C ARG A 519 -0.26 29.57 18.32
N PRO A 520 0.81 29.76 19.12
CA PRO A 520 1.06 31.02 19.80
C PRO A 520 1.32 32.14 18.79
N GLN A 521 0.76 33.33 19.03
CA GLN A 521 1.01 34.49 18.16
C GLN A 521 2.28 35.25 18.56
N LYS A 522 2.65 35.20 19.85
CA LYS A 522 3.86 35.81 20.36
C LYS A 522 4.66 34.77 21.16
N ILE A 523 5.95 34.69 20.84
CA ILE A 523 6.92 33.82 21.50
C ILE A 523 8.05 34.70 22.01
N THR A 524 8.32 34.66 23.31
CA THR A 524 9.41 35.40 23.94
C THR A 524 10.43 34.41 24.49
N VAL A 525 11.71 34.63 24.20
CA VAL A 525 12.82 33.84 24.70
C VAL A 525 13.81 34.76 25.41
N THR A 526 14.11 34.48 26.67
CA THR A 526 15.11 35.23 27.45
C THR A 526 16.12 34.29 28.09
N ASP A 527 17.32 34.78 28.34
CA ASP A 527 18.34 34.02 29.07
C ASP A 527 17.89 33.84 30.53
N GLY A 528 18.00 32.60 31.03
CA GLY A 528 17.48 32.26 32.36
C GLY A 528 18.27 32.83 33.53
N ALA A 529 19.53 33.18 33.32
CA ALA A 529 20.40 33.73 34.37
C ALA A 529 20.35 35.26 34.39
N THR A 530 20.34 35.89 33.22
CA THR A 530 20.45 37.35 33.07
C THR A 530 19.13 38.05 32.77
N GLY A 531 18.11 37.30 32.31
CA GLY A 531 16.84 37.86 31.83
C GLY A 531 16.95 38.58 30.48
N ALA A 532 18.13 38.63 29.86
CA ALA A 532 18.34 39.32 28.59
C ALA A 532 17.57 38.64 27.44
N PRO A 533 17.04 39.41 26.47
CA PRO A 533 16.42 38.82 25.28
C PRO A 533 17.39 37.93 24.50
N VAL A 534 16.93 36.76 24.07
CA VAL A 534 17.67 35.84 23.19
C VAL A 534 16.90 35.76 21.87
N ASP A 535 17.56 36.02 20.74
CA ASP A 535 16.96 35.84 19.42
C ASP A 535 16.98 34.35 19.03
N PRO A 536 15.83 33.64 19.05
CA PRO A 536 15.78 32.22 18.72
C PRO A 536 15.98 31.96 17.23
N PHE A 537 15.97 32.97 16.37
CA PHE A 537 16.12 32.83 14.93
C PHE A 537 17.56 33.00 14.45
N ASN A 538 18.48 33.33 15.35
CA ASN A 538 19.91 33.45 15.09
C ASN A 538 20.68 32.24 15.64
N ILE A 539 21.36 31.51 14.75
CA ILE A 539 22.02 30.24 15.10
C ILE A 539 23.24 30.43 16.00
N ASN A 540 23.80 31.65 16.09
CA ASN A 540 24.90 31.95 17.01
C ASN A 540 24.50 31.88 18.48
N SER A 541 23.19 31.92 18.79
CA SER A 541 22.68 31.72 20.15
C SER A 541 22.60 30.25 20.58
N TYR A 542 22.98 29.32 19.70
CA TYR A 542 22.89 27.87 19.92
C TYR A 542 24.27 27.21 20.03
N ALA A 543 24.34 26.14 20.81
CA ALA A 543 25.47 25.21 20.80
C ALA A 543 25.17 24.03 19.85
N LEU A 544 26.13 23.66 19.01
CA LEU A 544 26.09 22.42 18.24
C LEU A 544 26.24 21.25 19.21
N SER A 545 25.35 20.26 19.14
CA SER A 545 25.30 19.24 20.18
C SER A 545 25.48 17.82 19.69
N THR A 546 24.72 17.39 18.69
CA THR A 546 24.82 16.01 18.18
C THR A 546 24.61 15.97 16.69
N ALA A 547 25.32 15.08 16.01
CA ALA A 547 25.05 14.69 14.63
C ALA A 547 24.90 13.17 14.54
N GLY A 548 24.15 12.67 13.56
CA GLY A 548 23.82 11.25 13.48
C GLY A 548 23.77 10.72 12.06
N ALA A 549 24.06 9.44 11.92
CA ALA A 549 23.93 8.68 10.68
C ALA A 549 23.04 7.47 10.92
N SER A 550 22.15 7.17 9.97
CA SER A 550 21.23 6.05 10.07
C SER A 550 21.06 5.32 8.72
N PRO A 551 22.12 4.72 8.14
CA PRO A 551 21.96 3.90 6.95
C PRO A 551 21.06 2.68 7.22
N GLN A 552 20.12 2.45 6.31
CA GLN A 552 19.21 1.31 6.36
C GLN A 552 19.26 0.53 5.05
N THR A 553 19.14 -0.79 5.13
CA THR A 553 19.03 -1.69 3.98
C THR A 553 17.94 -2.70 4.26
N SER A 554 16.92 -2.70 3.41
CA SER A 554 15.86 -3.72 3.38
C SER A 554 15.88 -4.42 2.03
N ARG A 555 15.76 -5.75 2.05
CA ARG A 555 15.65 -6.60 0.86
C ARG A 555 14.47 -7.54 1.04
N ASN A 556 13.54 -7.49 0.11
CA ASN A 556 12.35 -8.33 0.09
C ASN A 556 12.31 -9.14 -1.20
N VAL A 557 11.99 -10.42 -1.08
CA VAL A 557 11.85 -11.34 -2.22
C VAL A 557 10.55 -12.10 -2.07
N HIS A 558 9.71 -12.03 -3.09
CA HIS A 558 8.50 -12.83 -3.20
C HIS A 558 8.61 -13.74 -4.42
N ARG A 559 8.37 -15.04 -4.24
CA ARG A 559 8.29 -16.01 -5.33
C ARG A 559 6.92 -16.65 -5.30
N THR A 560 6.34 -16.89 -6.46
CA THR A 560 5.03 -17.50 -6.60
C THR A 560 5.09 -18.49 -7.75
N ALA A 561 4.66 -19.71 -7.50
CA ALA A 561 4.47 -20.75 -8.50
C ALA A 561 3.08 -21.35 -8.32
N PHE A 562 2.32 -21.49 -9.41
CA PHE A 562 1.00 -22.08 -9.35
C PHE A 562 0.71 -22.93 -10.58
N ALA A 563 -0.20 -23.89 -10.42
CA ALA A 563 -0.77 -24.68 -11.49
C ALA A 563 -2.25 -24.90 -11.21
N ASN A 564 -3.10 -24.60 -12.19
CA ASN A 564 -4.54 -24.73 -12.14
C ASN A 564 -5.00 -25.64 -13.29
N LEU A 565 -5.92 -26.54 -12.99
CA LEU A 565 -6.59 -27.40 -13.96
C LEU A 565 -8.09 -27.22 -13.81
N ARG A 566 -8.77 -27.00 -14.92
CA ARG A 566 -10.22 -26.82 -15.00
C ARG A 566 -10.79 -27.80 -16.02
N ARG A 567 -11.93 -28.39 -15.68
CA ARG A 567 -12.76 -29.17 -16.59
C ARG A 567 -14.20 -28.73 -16.54
N ASP A 568 -14.77 -28.52 -17.72
CA ASP A 568 -16.20 -28.26 -17.89
C ASP A 568 -16.90 -29.61 -18.16
N PHE A 569 -18.02 -29.88 -17.49
CA PHE A 569 -18.82 -31.10 -17.60
C PHE A 569 -20.23 -30.78 -18.08
N ASP A 570 -20.63 -31.46 -19.14
CA ASP A 570 -21.99 -31.41 -19.70
C ASP A 570 -22.89 -32.43 -18.96
N TRP A 571 -23.14 -32.17 -17.68
CA TRP A 571 -24.12 -32.91 -16.86
C TRP A 571 -25.52 -32.29 -17.03
N ARG A 572 -26.55 -32.86 -16.40
CA ARG A 572 -27.92 -32.29 -16.35
C ARG A 572 -27.95 -30.81 -15.95
N TRP A 573 -26.96 -30.36 -15.19
CA TRP A 573 -26.68 -28.95 -14.91
C TRP A 573 -25.24 -28.66 -15.31
N PRO A 574 -24.94 -27.52 -15.97
CA PRO A 574 -23.56 -27.16 -16.29
C PRO A 574 -22.71 -27.10 -15.01
N LEU A 575 -21.70 -27.96 -14.96
CA LEU A 575 -20.78 -28.08 -13.82
C LEU A 575 -19.35 -27.88 -14.32
N THR A 576 -18.61 -26.99 -13.67
CA THR A 576 -17.17 -26.84 -13.86
C THR A 576 -16.46 -27.26 -12.58
N LEU A 577 -15.45 -28.11 -12.69
CA LEU A 577 -14.52 -28.36 -11.59
C LEU A 577 -13.18 -27.70 -11.88
N LYS A 578 -12.60 -27.05 -10.87
CA LYS A 578 -11.27 -26.46 -10.91
C LYS A 578 -10.48 -26.92 -9.69
N ALA A 579 -9.28 -27.41 -9.91
CA ALA A 579 -8.33 -27.74 -8.86
C ALA A 579 -7.02 -27.00 -9.12
N GLY A 580 -6.26 -26.72 -8.06
CA GLY A 580 -4.95 -26.13 -8.24
C GLY A 580 -4.03 -26.25 -7.04
N LEU A 581 -2.76 -26.04 -7.33
CA LEU A 581 -1.65 -26.01 -6.40
C LEU A 581 -0.99 -24.64 -6.49
N ASP A 582 -0.65 -24.04 -5.35
CA ASP A 582 -0.01 -22.72 -5.28
C ASP A 582 1.01 -22.72 -4.14
N VAL A 583 2.25 -22.30 -4.45
CA VAL A 583 3.35 -22.17 -3.50
C VAL A 583 3.87 -20.73 -3.55
N ARG A 584 3.91 -20.08 -2.40
CA ARG A 584 4.36 -18.69 -2.25
C ARG A 584 5.45 -18.60 -1.19
N GLN A 585 6.60 -18.05 -1.56
CA GLN A 585 7.70 -17.77 -0.64
C GLN A 585 7.82 -16.26 -0.47
N SER A 586 7.87 -15.78 0.77
CA SER A 586 8.11 -14.39 1.13
C SER A 586 9.32 -14.33 2.05
N ARG A 587 10.36 -13.59 1.67
CA ARG A 587 11.57 -13.42 2.46
C ARG A 587 11.87 -11.95 2.66
N THR A 588 12.15 -11.57 3.90
CA THR A 588 12.56 -10.22 4.30
C THR A 588 13.89 -10.26 5.03
N ASP A 589 14.80 -9.37 4.65
CA ASP A 589 16.09 -9.17 5.31
C ASP A 589 16.29 -7.67 5.57
N ASN A 590 16.37 -7.30 6.84
CA ASN A 590 16.50 -5.92 7.29
C ASN A 590 17.77 -5.74 8.11
N ARG A 591 18.48 -4.65 7.80
CA ARG A 591 19.70 -4.19 8.49
C ARG A 591 19.64 -2.68 8.63
N THR A 592 19.83 -2.18 9.84
CA THR A 592 19.93 -0.74 10.14
C THR A 592 21.11 -0.54 11.07
N SER A 593 21.93 0.47 10.78
CA SER A 593 22.95 0.96 11.71
C SER A 593 22.60 2.40 12.05
N THR A 594 22.42 2.70 13.33
CA THR A 594 22.23 4.08 13.80
C THR A 594 23.45 4.44 14.64
N SER A 595 24.11 5.53 14.31
CA SER A 595 25.24 6.06 15.05
C SER A 595 25.00 7.54 15.35
N SER A 596 25.24 7.94 16.60
CA SER A 596 25.19 9.34 17.03
C SER A 596 26.59 9.76 17.48
N VAL A 597 27.02 10.94 17.04
CA VAL A 597 28.23 11.60 17.50
C VAL A 597 27.86 12.85 18.29
N THR A 598 28.47 13.01 19.46
CA THR A 598 28.29 14.19 20.33
C THR A 598 29.40 15.19 20.01
N PHE A 599 29.03 16.46 19.82
CA PHE A 599 30.00 17.54 19.64
C PHE A 599 30.55 17.97 21.01
N VAL A 600 31.87 18.08 21.10
CA VAL A 600 32.61 18.38 22.34
C VAL A 600 33.64 19.49 22.17
N GLY A 601 33.64 20.17 21.02
CA GLY A 601 34.59 21.27 20.78
C GLY A 601 36.06 20.87 20.78
N ALA A 602 36.92 21.88 20.79
CA ALA A 602 38.37 21.77 20.97
C ALA A 602 38.76 21.50 22.43
N ASP A 603 37.94 21.91 23.38
CA ASP A 603 38.17 21.69 24.82
C ASP A 603 37.79 20.27 25.29
N GLY A 604 37.11 19.50 24.45
CA GLY A 604 36.68 18.12 24.72
C GLY A 604 35.48 18.02 25.66
N ARG A 605 34.74 19.12 25.88
CA ARG A 605 33.60 19.17 26.80
C ARG A 605 32.33 19.61 26.07
N PRO A 606 31.25 18.80 26.08
CA PRO A 606 30.01 19.18 25.42
C PRO A 606 29.29 20.29 26.19
N SER A 607 28.84 21.31 25.47
CA SER A 607 27.93 22.35 25.95
C SER A 607 26.58 22.31 25.25
N THR A 608 25.57 22.85 25.93
CA THR A 608 24.23 23.10 25.36
C THR A 608 23.85 24.58 25.41
N THR A 609 24.81 25.43 25.81
CA THR A 609 24.67 26.89 25.93
C THR A 609 25.96 27.55 25.45
N PRO A 610 25.92 28.43 24.43
CA PRO A 610 27.09 29.20 24.02
C PRO A 610 27.32 30.33 25.05
N ALA A 611 28.13 30.04 26.07
CA ALA A 611 28.64 31.03 27.02
C ALA A 611 29.97 31.62 26.53
N ALA A 612 30.39 32.77 27.07
CA ALA A 612 31.68 33.36 26.74
C ALA A 612 32.83 32.37 27.04
N GLY A 613 33.62 32.04 26.02
CA GLY A 613 34.70 31.04 26.10
C GLY A 613 34.29 29.62 25.68
N SER A 614 33.02 29.35 25.40
CA SER A 614 32.58 28.09 24.78
C SER A 614 32.91 28.07 23.29
N ASP A 615 33.48 26.98 22.81
CA ASP A 615 33.83 26.71 21.42
C ASP A 615 32.76 25.88 20.68
N ASP A 616 31.64 25.61 21.34
CA ASP A 616 30.51 24.82 20.81
C ASP A 616 29.50 25.62 19.99
N GLY A 617 29.78 26.88 19.69
CA GLY A 617 28.86 27.74 18.93
C GLY A 617 28.48 27.15 17.57
N ALA A 618 27.18 27.08 17.27
CA ALA A 618 26.67 26.52 16.01
C ALA A 618 26.82 27.45 14.79
N GLY A 619 27.32 28.69 14.99
CA GLY A 619 27.50 29.69 13.95
C GLY A 619 28.32 29.23 12.74
N ALA A 620 29.37 28.43 12.97
CA ALA A 620 30.26 27.95 11.91
C ALA A 620 29.62 26.95 10.94
N VAL A 621 28.50 26.32 11.33
CA VAL A 621 27.82 25.27 10.55
C VAL A 621 26.43 25.70 10.06
N TYR A 622 26.22 27.01 9.97
CA TYR A 622 25.04 27.65 9.42
C TYR A 622 24.80 27.33 7.93
N ASP A 623 23.54 27.26 7.51
CA ASP A 623 23.09 27.11 6.12
C ASP A 623 22.72 28.49 5.51
N PRO A 624 23.64 29.17 4.81
CA PRO A 624 23.40 30.51 4.26
C PRO A 624 22.42 30.52 3.08
N TYR A 625 22.29 29.39 2.38
CA TYR A 625 21.41 29.31 1.22
C TYR A 625 19.96 29.25 1.69
N PHE A 626 19.64 28.34 2.62
CA PHE A 626 18.26 28.14 3.05
C PHE A 626 17.67 29.34 3.82
N PHE A 627 18.50 30.14 4.49
CA PHE A 627 18.06 31.37 5.16
C PHE A 627 17.40 32.40 4.24
N GLN A 628 17.65 32.34 2.93
CA GLN A 628 16.99 33.22 1.96
C GLN A 628 15.46 32.99 1.90
N ARG A 629 14.99 31.83 2.39
CA ARG A 629 13.58 31.47 2.44
C ARG A 629 12.84 32.30 3.49
N ALA A 630 11.61 32.72 3.15
CA ALA A 630 10.72 33.35 4.12
C ALA A 630 10.38 32.39 5.27
N GLY A 631 10.16 32.95 6.46
CA GLY A 631 9.68 32.17 7.61
C GLY A 631 8.26 31.65 7.38
N LEU A 632 7.91 30.58 8.09
CA LEU A 632 6.60 29.94 7.99
C LEU A 632 5.71 30.32 9.16
N TYR A 633 4.39 30.25 8.95
CA TYR A 633 3.39 30.42 10.00
C TYR A 633 3.60 31.69 10.83
N GLY A 634 3.99 32.79 10.17
CA GLY A 634 4.24 34.08 10.81
C GLY A 634 5.55 34.20 11.59
N LEU A 635 6.40 33.17 11.60
CA LEU A 635 7.76 33.29 12.15
C LEU A 635 8.65 34.14 11.22
N PRO A 636 9.64 34.86 11.78
CA PRO A 636 10.73 35.46 11.00
C PRO A 636 11.56 34.42 10.24
N ARG A 637 12.49 34.90 9.42
CA ARG A 637 13.50 34.03 8.78
C ARG A 637 14.38 33.40 9.87
N VAL A 638 14.59 32.09 9.76
CA VAL A 638 15.35 31.30 10.74
C VAL A 638 16.69 30.92 10.16
N GLN A 639 17.77 31.11 10.92
CA GLN A 639 19.08 30.56 10.59
C GLN A 639 19.16 29.08 10.98
N TRP A 640 19.43 28.22 10.00
CA TRP A 640 19.40 26.76 10.18
C TRP A 640 20.82 26.17 10.27
N VAL A 641 20.96 25.07 11.02
CA VAL A 641 22.16 24.22 10.96
C VAL A 641 22.17 23.40 9.66
N SER A 642 23.35 23.20 9.04
CA SER A 642 23.54 22.41 7.82
C SER A 642 24.12 21.03 8.12
N ASN A 643 23.50 19.96 7.62
CA ASN A 643 24.03 18.60 7.75
C ASN A 643 25.31 18.36 6.94
N GLU A 644 25.46 19.07 5.83
CA GLU A 644 26.65 19.06 4.98
C GLU A 644 27.82 19.77 5.68
N SER A 645 27.61 21.00 6.18
CA SER A 645 28.67 21.76 6.86
C SER A 645 29.17 21.06 8.13
N VAL A 646 28.29 20.38 8.87
CA VAL A 646 28.67 19.61 10.06
C VAL A 646 29.49 18.37 9.67
N LEU A 647 29.19 17.73 8.54
CA LEU A 647 30.00 16.62 8.05
C LEU A 647 31.37 17.10 7.56
N ASP A 648 31.44 18.27 6.91
CA ASP A 648 32.71 18.90 6.54
C ASP A 648 33.56 19.18 7.79
N LEU A 649 32.93 19.71 8.87
CA LEU A 649 33.59 19.91 10.16
C LEU A 649 34.05 18.60 10.81
N TYR A 650 33.21 17.56 10.82
CA TYR A 650 33.56 16.23 11.34
C TYR A 650 34.76 15.62 10.63
N ARG A 651 34.84 15.77 9.30
CA ARG A 651 35.98 15.28 8.50
C ARG A 651 37.26 16.08 8.76
N ALA A 652 37.13 17.41 8.89
CA ALA A 652 38.27 18.29 9.13
C ALA A 652 38.81 18.18 10.56
N LYS A 653 37.93 17.98 11.55
CA LYS A 653 38.23 17.98 12.99
C LYS A 653 37.51 16.85 13.71
N PRO A 654 37.88 15.57 13.47
CA PRO A 654 37.21 14.42 14.07
C PRO A 654 37.30 14.41 15.61
N ALA A 655 38.36 15.00 16.19
CA ALA A 655 38.53 15.11 17.63
C ALA A 655 37.45 15.95 18.34
N TYR A 656 36.70 16.79 17.60
CA TYR A 656 35.60 17.58 18.18
C TYR A 656 34.33 16.75 18.37
N PHE A 657 34.36 15.45 18.04
CA PHE A 657 33.19 14.59 18.09
C PHE A 657 33.51 13.28 18.79
N THR A 658 32.63 12.85 19.68
CA THR A 658 32.73 11.57 20.38
C THR A 658 31.63 10.63 19.89
N LEU A 659 32.01 9.42 19.48
CA LEU A 659 31.08 8.38 19.02
C LEU A 659 30.78 7.41 20.16
N ASP A 660 29.50 7.12 20.40
CA ASP A 660 29.10 6.00 21.25
C ASP A 660 29.12 4.70 20.43
N GLU A 661 30.24 3.98 20.51
CA GLU A 661 30.42 2.70 19.80
C GLU A 661 29.49 1.60 20.32
N ASN A 662 29.18 1.62 21.62
CA ASN A 662 28.29 0.64 22.25
C ASN A 662 26.85 0.81 21.75
N ALA A 663 26.32 2.03 21.76
CA ALA A 663 24.98 2.31 21.21
C ALA A 663 24.88 1.97 19.73
N LYS A 664 25.94 2.25 18.94
CA LYS A 664 26.01 1.87 17.52
C LYS A 664 25.92 0.34 17.35
N TYR A 665 26.75 -0.42 18.06
CA TYR A 665 26.75 -1.88 18.01
C TYR A 665 25.38 -2.45 18.41
N ARG A 666 24.81 -1.97 19.51
CA ARG A 666 23.47 -2.37 19.98
C ARG A 666 22.40 -2.08 18.93
N SER A 667 22.44 -0.91 18.29
CA SER A 667 21.50 -0.58 17.21
C SER A 667 21.63 -1.53 16.01
N GLU A 668 22.85 -1.89 15.61
CA GLU A 668 23.11 -2.78 14.48
C GLU A 668 22.57 -4.19 14.70
N VAL A 669 22.82 -4.75 15.88
CA VAL A 669 22.35 -6.09 16.25
C VAL A 669 20.83 -6.09 16.45
N ASN A 670 20.27 -5.14 17.20
CA ASN A 670 18.84 -5.11 17.50
C ASN A 670 17.95 -4.95 16.25
N ALA A 671 18.44 -4.21 15.26
CA ALA A 671 17.73 -3.99 14.01
C ALA A 671 18.01 -5.06 12.95
N SER A 672 18.91 -6.00 13.21
CA SER A 672 19.19 -7.12 12.32
C SER A 672 18.10 -8.19 12.43
N ARG A 673 17.27 -8.29 11.39
CA ARG A 673 16.18 -9.24 11.35
C ARG A 673 16.11 -9.91 9.99
N TRP A 674 15.86 -11.21 10.02
CA TRP A 674 15.61 -12.00 8.82
C TRP A 674 14.39 -12.89 9.07
N SER A 675 13.56 -13.05 8.04
CA SER A 675 12.41 -13.93 8.13
C SER A 675 12.07 -14.50 6.76
N GLU A 676 11.59 -15.73 6.76
CA GLU A 676 11.10 -16.43 5.59
C GLU A 676 9.79 -17.12 5.91
N GLU A 677 8.80 -16.95 5.03
CA GLU A 677 7.50 -17.62 5.09
C GLU A 677 7.26 -18.34 3.77
N ILE A 678 6.94 -19.63 3.86
CA ILE A 678 6.52 -20.46 2.73
C ILE A 678 5.07 -20.88 2.98
N VAL A 679 4.20 -20.57 2.04
CA VAL A 679 2.80 -20.99 2.02
C VAL A 679 2.62 -21.97 0.88
N SER A 680 2.34 -23.22 1.21
CA SER A 680 2.00 -24.27 0.25
C SER A 680 0.52 -24.54 0.33
N SER A 681 -0.16 -24.62 -0.81
CA SER A 681 -1.60 -24.70 -0.85
C SER A 681 -2.13 -25.59 -1.96
N ALA A 682 -3.29 -26.18 -1.67
CA ALA A 682 -4.09 -26.93 -2.62
C ALA A 682 -5.55 -26.49 -2.48
N TYR A 683 -6.28 -26.46 -3.58
CA TYR A 683 -7.70 -26.14 -3.54
C TYR A 683 -8.51 -26.96 -4.54
N LEU A 684 -9.80 -27.10 -4.22
CA LEU A 684 -10.82 -27.63 -5.10
C LEU A 684 -12.00 -26.66 -5.12
N ARG A 685 -12.51 -26.38 -6.31
CA ARG A 685 -13.62 -25.47 -6.59
C ARG A 685 -14.60 -26.14 -7.55
N GLY A 686 -15.89 -25.98 -7.28
CA GLY A 686 -16.98 -26.34 -8.18
C GLY A 686 -17.82 -25.11 -8.53
N ASP A 687 -18.12 -24.94 -9.81
CA ASP A 687 -19.07 -23.96 -10.31
C ASP A 687 -20.27 -24.68 -10.91
N ALA A 688 -21.46 -24.46 -10.37
CA ALA A 688 -22.70 -25.05 -10.84
C ALA A 688 -23.71 -23.98 -11.25
N GLN A 689 -24.40 -24.21 -12.36
CA GLN A 689 -25.42 -23.30 -12.88
C GLN A 689 -26.80 -23.98 -12.90
N PHE A 690 -27.81 -23.33 -12.31
CA PHE A 690 -29.17 -23.85 -12.17
C PHE A 690 -30.20 -22.87 -12.76
N PHE A 691 -31.44 -23.35 -12.95
CA PHE A 691 -32.60 -22.57 -13.41
C PHE A 691 -32.31 -21.79 -14.71
N ASN A 692 -31.94 -22.48 -15.78
CA ASN A 692 -31.55 -21.87 -17.05
C ASN A 692 -30.43 -20.82 -16.87
N ARG A 693 -29.42 -21.17 -16.06
CA ARG A 693 -28.25 -20.33 -15.73
C ARG A 693 -28.57 -19.03 -14.99
N ARG A 694 -29.74 -18.94 -14.35
CA ARG A 694 -30.09 -17.79 -13.51
C ARG A 694 -29.42 -17.84 -12.15
N LEU A 695 -29.18 -19.02 -11.58
CA LEU A 695 -28.41 -19.18 -10.35
C LEU A 695 -27.04 -19.77 -10.66
N LYS A 696 -25.98 -19.07 -10.29
CA LYS A 696 -24.59 -19.56 -10.33
C LYS A 696 -24.08 -19.70 -8.90
N LEU A 697 -23.67 -20.92 -8.55
CA LEU A 697 -23.00 -21.22 -7.29
C LEU A 697 -21.53 -21.52 -7.60
N VAL A 698 -20.62 -20.85 -6.90
CA VAL A 698 -19.19 -21.05 -6.97
C VAL A 698 -18.69 -21.29 -5.56
N GLY A 699 -18.26 -22.52 -5.27
CA GLY A 699 -17.84 -22.87 -3.92
C GLY A 699 -16.69 -23.87 -3.91
N GLY A 700 -16.05 -23.98 -2.76
CA GLY A 700 -14.99 -24.95 -2.57
C GLY A 700 -14.18 -24.74 -1.31
N LEU A 701 -13.05 -25.43 -1.25
CA LEU A 701 -12.16 -25.47 -0.10
C LEU A 701 -10.72 -25.29 -0.56
N ARG A 702 -9.97 -24.45 0.17
CA ARG A 702 -8.53 -24.30 0.05
C ARG A 702 -7.87 -24.72 1.36
N ALA A 703 -6.79 -25.50 1.28
CA ALA A 703 -5.92 -25.82 2.40
C ALA A 703 -4.59 -25.08 2.23
N GLU A 704 -4.12 -24.36 3.25
CA GLU A 704 -2.81 -23.72 3.26
C GLU A 704 -1.98 -24.20 4.44
N GLN A 705 -0.82 -24.79 4.14
CA GLN A 705 0.25 -25.03 5.10
C GLN A 705 1.19 -23.83 5.10
N THR A 706 1.36 -23.18 6.24
CA THR A 706 2.29 -22.05 6.41
C THR A 706 3.46 -22.48 7.28
N ASN A 707 4.68 -22.30 6.78
CA ASN A 707 5.93 -22.53 7.50
C ASN A 707 6.73 -21.23 7.56
N VAL A 708 7.10 -20.81 8.75
CA VAL A 708 7.82 -19.57 9.01
C VAL A 708 9.11 -19.86 9.75
N GLN A 709 10.19 -19.23 9.32
CA GLN A 709 11.47 -19.18 10.02
C GLN A 709 11.82 -17.72 10.29
N GLY A 710 12.20 -17.41 11.52
CA GLY A 710 12.62 -16.08 11.96
C GLY A 710 14.01 -16.12 12.58
N GLN A 711 14.79 -15.08 12.31
CA GLN A 711 16.06 -14.83 12.97
C GLN A 711 16.13 -13.37 13.42
N GLY A 712 16.54 -13.16 14.67
CA GLY A 712 16.66 -11.83 15.28
C GLY A 712 17.73 -11.79 16.36
N PRO A 713 17.89 -10.64 17.04
CA PRO A 713 18.88 -10.49 18.09
C PRO A 713 18.61 -11.45 19.25
N LEU A 714 19.69 -11.98 19.84
CA LEU A 714 19.64 -12.71 21.11
C LEU A 714 20.45 -11.94 22.15
N THR A 715 19.80 -11.63 23.27
CA THR A 715 20.46 -11.05 24.44
C THR A 715 20.63 -12.16 25.47
N ASP A 716 21.86 -12.59 25.71
CA ASP A 716 22.23 -13.56 26.75
C ASP A 716 23.33 -12.97 27.63
N LEU A 717 22.92 -12.47 28.80
CA LEU A 717 23.82 -11.82 29.76
C LEU A 717 24.85 -12.81 30.35
N THR A 718 24.58 -14.12 30.30
CA THR A 718 25.46 -15.14 30.89
C THR A 718 26.73 -15.38 30.08
N LEU A 719 26.77 -14.94 28.83
CA LEU A 719 27.93 -15.05 27.94
C LEU A 719 29.08 -14.14 28.36
N ASN A 720 28.82 -13.12 29.19
CA ASN A 720 29.89 -12.30 29.75
C ASN A 720 30.58 -12.97 30.95
N TYR A 721 30.20 -14.17 31.40
CA TYR A 721 30.84 -14.78 32.56
C TYR A 721 31.90 -15.82 32.18
N ARG A 722 33.02 -15.80 32.91
CA ARG A 722 34.07 -16.82 32.77
C ARG A 722 33.54 -18.18 33.18
N ARG A 723 33.94 -19.22 32.45
CA ARG A 723 33.56 -20.61 32.71
C ARG A 723 34.81 -21.49 32.87
N ASP A 724 34.72 -22.50 33.72
CA ASP A 724 35.77 -23.51 33.88
C ASP A 724 35.76 -24.52 32.71
N ALA A 725 36.69 -25.48 32.73
CA ALA A 725 36.79 -26.53 31.70
C ALA A 725 35.56 -27.45 31.64
N ALA A 726 34.70 -27.45 32.68
CA ALA A 726 33.45 -28.19 32.73
C ALA A 726 32.23 -27.33 32.31
N GLY A 727 32.44 -26.06 31.94
CA GLY A 727 31.39 -25.14 31.48
C GLY A 727 30.62 -24.42 32.60
N LYS A 728 31.02 -24.58 33.87
CA LYS A 728 30.38 -23.92 35.01
C LYS A 728 30.91 -22.50 35.17
N VAL A 729 30.02 -21.55 35.51
CA VAL A 729 30.38 -20.16 35.76
C VAL A 729 31.33 -20.06 36.96
N ILE A 730 32.48 -19.42 36.76
CA ILE A 730 33.46 -19.16 37.81
C ILE A 730 32.98 -17.97 38.64
N THR A 731 32.83 -18.19 39.95
CA THR A 731 32.47 -17.14 40.91
C THR A 731 33.70 -16.59 41.62
N GLY A 732 33.72 -15.28 41.87
CA GLY A 732 34.75 -14.62 42.67
C GLY A 732 34.59 -14.87 44.17
N ALA A 733 35.51 -14.34 44.98
CA ALA A 733 35.52 -14.51 46.44
C ALA A 733 34.24 -13.97 47.15
N ASN A 734 33.47 -13.12 46.48
CA ASN A 734 32.19 -12.58 46.93
C ASN A 734 30.97 -13.39 46.47
N GLY A 735 31.18 -14.56 45.87
CA GLY A 735 30.11 -15.41 45.33
C GLY A 735 29.47 -14.91 44.02
N ARG A 736 29.91 -13.78 43.45
CA ARG A 736 29.38 -13.24 42.20
C ARG A 736 30.12 -13.82 40.98
N PRO A 737 29.44 -14.06 39.84
CA PRO A 737 30.09 -14.45 38.59
C PRO A 737 31.21 -13.48 38.15
N LEU A 738 32.36 -14.01 37.73
CA LEU A 738 33.45 -13.20 37.20
C LEU A 738 33.20 -12.81 35.74
N PRO A 739 33.14 -11.51 35.39
CA PRO A 739 32.93 -11.08 34.02
C PRO A 739 34.19 -11.27 33.14
N ILE A 740 33.98 -11.38 31.82
CA ILE A 740 35.01 -11.42 30.78
C ILE A 740 35.37 -9.99 30.40
N ALA A 741 34.37 -9.18 30.04
CA ALA A 741 34.50 -7.76 29.75
C ALA A 741 33.86 -6.90 30.85
N THR A 742 34.40 -5.71 31.08
CA THR A 742 33.92 -4.73 32.07
C THR A 742 33.51 -3.40 31.46
N ASP A 743 33.96 -3.10 30.24
CA ASP A 743 33.50 -1.95 29.46
C ASP A 743 32.18 -2.25 28.73
N ALA A 744 31.36 -1.22 28.51
CA ALA A 744 30.01 -1.38 27.98
C ALA A 744 29.97 -2.02 26.57
N LEU A 745 30.94 -1.69 25.70
CA LEU A 745 31.02 -2.23 24.34
C LEU A 745 31.38 -3.71 24.37
N GLY A 746 32.43 -4.10 25.11
CA GLY A 746 32.86 -5.49 25.26
C GLY A 746 31.75 -6.36 25.86
N ILE A 747 31.00 -5.85 26.85
CA ILE A 747 29.83 -6.54 27.40
C ILE A 747 28.77 -6.76 26.31
N SER A 748 28.40 -5.71 25.56
CA SER A 748 27.41 -5.85 24.49
C SER A 748 27.87 -6.80 23.40
N GLN A 749 29.14 -6.79 22.99
CA GLN A 749 29.67 -7.68 21.96
C GLN A 749 29.62 -9.16 22.34
N LEU A 750 29.76 -9.48 23.63
CA LEU A 750 29.66 -10.85 24.14
C LEU A 750 28.22 -11.30 24.36
N THR A 751 27.34 -10.39 24.79
CA THR A 751 25.98 -10.72 25.27
C THR A 751 24.88 -10.48 24.25
N LEU A 752 25.08 -9.60 23.27
CA LEU A 752 24.07 -9.23 22.27
C LEU A 752 24.48 -9.74 20.88
N LEU A 753 23.98 -10.91 20.51
CA LEU A 753 24.43 -11.64 19.32
C LEU A 753 23.58 -11.33 18.07
N ASP A 754 24.24 -10.98 16.97
CA ASP A 754 23.62 -10.78 15.66
C ASP A 754 22.96 -12.06 15.14
N ARG A 755 21.64 -12.04 14.96
CA ARG A 755 20.84 -13.20 14.50
C ARG A 755 21.06 -14.47 15.34
N GLY A 756 21.35 -14.30 16.63
CA GLY A 756 21.49 -15.42 17.56
C GLY A 756 20.14 -16.08 17.89
N GLY A 757 19.05 -15.31 17.85
CA GLY A 757 17.71 -15.80 18.15
C GLY A 757 17.10 -16.49 16.94
N ARG A 758 16.55 -17.69 17.12
CA ARG A 758 15.87 -18.45 16.07
C ARG A 758 14.46 -18.83 16.51
N SER A 759 13.54 -18.77 15.57
CA SER A 759 12.16 -19.16 15.77
C SER A 759 11.63 -19.90 14.55
N GLU A 760 10.77 -20.87 14.82
CA GLU A 760 10.06 -21.61 13.79
C GLU A 760 8.58 -21.66 14.14
N LYS A 761 7.72 -21.54 13.13
CA LYS A 761 6.28 -21.64 13.31
C LYS A 761 5.65 -22.35 12.13
N GLU A 762 4.79 -23.31 12.42
CA GLU A 762 4.02 -24.02 11.40
C GLU A 762 2.55 -24.10 11.78
N TYR A 763 1.67 -24.00 10.78
CA TYR A 763 0.23 -24.23 10.96
C TYR A 763 -0.45 -24.52 9.63
N LEU A 764 -1.46 -25.39 9.68
CA LEU A 764 -2.39 -25.70 8.59
C LEU A 764 -3.70 -24.96 8.82
N ARG A 765 -4.27 -24.35 7.77
CA ARG A 765 -5.61 -23.77 7.81
C ARG A 765 -6.43 -24.15 6.60
N LEU A 766 -7.75 -24.20 6.82
CA LEU A 766 -8.77 -24.46 5.82
C LEU A 766 -9.55 -23.17 5.55
N PHE A 767 -9.77 -22.87 4.27
CA PHE A 767 -10.49 -21.71 3.80
C PHE A 767 -11.66 -22.10 2.90
N PRO A 768 -12.81 -22.51 3.49
CA PRO A 768 -14.03 -22.66 2.72
C PRO A 768 -14.50 -21.30 2.19
N SER A 769 -15.02 -21.31 0.96
CA SER A 769 -15.69 -20.15 0.39
C SER A 769 -16.85 -20.58 -0.51
N ILE A 770 -17.90 -19.77 -0.51
CA ILE A 770 -19.05 -19.91 -1.39
C ILE A 770 -19.50 -18.53 -1.86
N ASN A 771 -19.76 -18.43 -3.15
CA ASN A 771 -20.29 -17.27 -3.86
C ASN A 771 -21.54 -17.71 -4.61
N ALA A 772 -22.65 -17.02 -4.39
CA ALA A 772 -23.90 -17.23 -5.10
C ALA A 772 -24.22 -15.97 -5.90
N SER A 773 -24.58 -16.13 -7.17
CA SER A 773 -25.04 -15.05 -8.04
C SER A 773 -26.37 -15.45 -8.66
N PHE A 774 -27.40 -14.61 -8.50
CA PHE A 774 -28.74 -14.86 -8.98
C PHE A 774 -29.22 -13.73 -9.89
N ASN A 775 -29.50 -14.05 -11.15
CA ASN A 775 -30.07 -13.13 -12.13
C ASN A 775 -31.57 -13.00 -11.89
N VAL A 776 -31.95 -12.00 -11.10
CA VAL A 776 -33.36 -11.64 -10.85
C VAL A 776 -34.01 -11.20 -12.16
N ARG A 777 -33.29 -10.41 -12.96
CA ARG A 777 -33.58 -10.07 -14.36
C ARG A 777 -32.27 -10.13 -15.15
N GLU A 778 -32.31 -9.98 -16.46
CA GLU A 778 -31.08 -9.96 -17.28
C GLU A 778 -30.09 -8.87 -16.83
N ASN A 779 -30.61 -7.76 -16.32
CA ASN A 779 -29.86 -6.59 -15.90
C ASN A 779 -29.87 -6.35 -14.38
N LEU A 780 -30.45 -7.25 -13.58
CA LEU A 780 -30.50 -7.15 -12.13
C LEU A 780 -29.96 -8.44 -11.50
N ILE A 781 -28.81 -8.35 -10.84
CA ILE A 781 -28.07 -9.47 -10.27
C ILE A 781 -27.98 -9.28 -8.75
N ALA A 782 -28.43 -10.28 -8.00
CA ALA A 782 -28.21 -10.37 -6.56
C ALA A 782 -27.03 -11.32 -6.30
N ARG A 783 -26.06 -10.90 -5.50
CA ARG A 783 -24.88 -11.68 -5.13
C ARG A 783 -24.80 -11.85 -3.63
N ALA A 784 -24.38 -13.01 -3.18
CA ALA A 784 -24.07 -13.31 -1.79
C ALA A 784 -22.78 -14.11 -1.70
N ALA A 785 -21.99 -13.87 -0.66
CA ALA A 785 -20.73 -14.58 -0.43
C ALA A 785 -20.51 -14.86 1.06
N TYR A 786 -19.96 -16.04 1.33
CA TYR A 786 -19.43 -16.41 2.64
C TYR A 786 -18.04 -17.01 2.47
N TYR A 787 -17.07 -16.52 3.23
CA TYR A 787 -15.70 -17.02 3.18
C TYR A 787 -14.97 -16.80 4.48
N THR A 788 -13.91 -17.58 4.69
CA THR A 788 -12.99 -17.42 5.82
C THR A 788 -11.62 -16.96 5.33
N SER A 789 -10.89 -16.17 6.12
CA SER A 789 -9.58 -15.63 5.76
C SER A 789 -8.66 -15.47 6.99
N VAL A 790 -7.35 -15.25 6.76
CA VAL A 790 -6.31 -15.21 7.81
C VAL A 790 -5.48 -13.92 7.80
N GLY A 791 -5.37 -13.25 8.95
CA GLY A 791 -4.50 -12.08 9.12
C GLY A 791 -3.17 -12.48 9.73
N ARG A 792 -2.13 -12.60 8.90
CA ARG A 792 -0.83 -13.11 9.34
C ARG A 792 -0.05 -12.03 10.09
N PRO A 793 0.62 -12.36 11.21
CA PRO A 793 1.60 -11.50 11.85
C PRO A 793 2.65 -10.95 10.86
N ASN A 794 3.09 -9.72 11.08
CA ASN A 794 4.20 -9.11 10.37
C ASN A 794 5.48 -9.96 10.58
N TYR A 795 6.37 -9.98 9.59
CA TYR A 795 7.53 -10.87 9.59
C TYR A 795 8.42 -10.73 10.84
N GLY A 796 8.54 -9.52 11.39
CA GLY A 796 9.41 -9.22 12.53
C GLY A 796 8.80 -9.54 13.89
N GLN A 797 7.51 -9.89 13.92
CA GLN A 797 6.92 -10.52 15.09
C GLN A 797 7.42 -11.97 15.23
N TYR A 798 7.83 -12.60 14.12
CA TYR A 798 8.43 -13.93 14.14
C TYR A 798 9.92 -13.88 14.48
N SER A 799 10.66 -12.84 14.11
CA SER A 799 12.11 -12.78 14.39
C SER A 799 12.49 -12.75 15.88
N GLY A 800 11.53 -12.70 16.80
CA GLY A 800 11.76 -12.75 18.24
C GLY A 800 12.59 -11.57 18.77
N GLY A 801 13.06 -11.71 20.00
CA GLY A 801 13.94 -10.75 20.67
C GLY A 801 13.29 -10.09 21.89
N VAL A 802 14.15 -9.81 22.88
CA VAL A 802 13.84 -9.00 24.06
C VAL A 802 14.72 -7.76 23.99
N ALA A 803 14.10 -6.59 23.90
CA ALA A 803 14.81 -5.33 24.08
C ALA A 803 14.76 -4.97 25.56
N LEU A 804 15.93 -4.92 26.18
CA LEU A 804 16.08 -4.53 27.58
C LEU A 804 16.18 -3.01 27.71
N PRO A 805 15.60 -2.43 28.77
CA PRO A 805 15.71 -1.01 29.06
C PRO A 805 17.17 -0.60 29.34
N ASP A 806 17.42 0.70 29.27
CA ASP A 806 18.64 1.31 29.80
C ASP A 806 18.49 1.46 31.31
N THR A 807 19.32 0.76 32.08
CA THR A 807 19.26 0.72 33.53
C THR A 807 19.76 2.01 34.20
N GLU A 808 20.43 2.89 33.45
CA GLU A 808 20.88 4.20 33.96
C GLU A 808 19.77 5.26 33.90
N LEU A 809 18.70 4.99 33.16
CA LEU A 809 17.54 5.87 33.03
C LEU A 809 16.37 5.37 33.88
N ALA A 810 15.55 6.29 34.39
CA ALA A 810 14.37 5.91 35.16
C ALA A 810 13.38 5.07 34.31
N PRO A 811 12.63 4.13 34.92
CA PRO A 811 11.56 3.41 34.24
C PRO A 811 10.47 4.34 33.70
N GLY A 812 9.90 3.98 32.55
CA GLY A 812 8.74 4.69 32.00
C GLY A 812 8.35 4.22 30.60
N ASN A 813 7.35 4.87 30.00
CA ASN A 813 6.81 4.46 28.69
C ASN A 813 7.87 4.34 27.58
N THR A 814 8.94 5.13 27.66
CA THR A 814 10.06 5.15 26.71
C THR A 814 11.26 4.31 27.14
N ASN A 815 11.28 3.81 28.38
CA ASN A 815 12.35 2.98 28.93
C ASN A 815 11.76 1.81 29.74
N ARG A 816 11.53 0.68 29.06
CA ARG A 816 10.84 -0.51 29.58
C ARG A 816 11.27 -1.77 28.82
N ILE A 817 10.92 -2.95 29.32
CA ILE A 817 11.21 -4.23 28.65
C ILE A 817 10.21 -4.41 27.50
N VAL A 818 10.70 -4.70 26.29
CA VAL A 818 9.85 -4.96 25.12
C VAL A 818 10.11 -6.36 24.59
N VAL A 819 9.06 -7.19 24.53
CA VAL A 819 9.15 -8.59 24.10
C VAL A 819 8.33 -8.83 22.84
N ALA A 820 8.98 -9.40 21.82
CA ALA A 820 8.29 -9.93 20.66
C ALA A 820 7.64 -11.29 20.97
N ASN A 821 6.32 -11.36 20.95
CA ASN A 821 5.58 -12.60 21.15
C ASN A 821 5.57 -13.46 19.87
N VAL A 822 6.55 -14.36 19.72
CA VAL A 822 6.63 -15.32 18.61
C VAL A 822 5.42 -16.29 18.59
N GLY A 823 4.82 -16.55 19.75
CA GLY A 823 3.65 -17.40 19.93
C GLY A 823 2.36 -16.83 19.33
N ILE A 824 2.31 -15.53 19.02
CA ILE A 824 1.09 -14.83 18.60
C ILE A 824 0.37 -15.51 17.41
N LYS A 825 -0.89 -15.88 17.60
CA LYS A 825 -1.69 -16.60 16.60
C LYS A 825 -2.17 -15.65 15.52
N ALA A 826 -2.19 -16.08 14.26
CA ALA A 826 -2.76 -15.27 13.18
C ALA A 826 -4.27 -15.03 13.37
N TRP A 827 -4.76 -13.87 12.94
CA TRP A 827 -6.19 -13.53 13.01
C TRP A 827 -6.98 -14.54 12.17
N SER A 828 -8.22 -14.82 12.58
CA SER A 828 -9.20 -15.50 11.75
C SER A 828 -10.33 -14.51 11.46
N ALA A 829 -10.84 -14.53 10.23
CA ALA A 829 -11.98 -13.72 9.85
C ALA A 829 -13.05 -14.55 9.16
N HIS A 830 -14.30 -14.36 9.56
CA HIS A 830 -15.47 -14.91 8.88
C HIS A 830 -16.24 -13.77 8.25
N THR A 831 -16.33 -13.77 6.91
CA THR A 831 -16.97 -12.69 6.17
C THR A 831 -18.25 -13.16 5.50
N ARG A 832 -19.30 -12.35 5.64
CA ARG A 832 -20.56 -12.45 4.91
C ARG A 832 -20.72 -11.16 4.11
N LYS A 833 -21.00 -11.26 2.81
CA LYS A 833 -21.24 -10.11 1.94
C LYS A 833 -22.46 -10.37 1.07
N VAL A 834 -23.29 -9.35 0.88
CA VAL A 834 -24.40 -9.34 -0.07
C VAL A 834 -24.31 -8.08 -0.92
N THR A 835 -24.65 -8.20 -2.20
CA THR A 835 -24.66 -7.07 -3.14
C THR A 835 -25.85 -7.21 -4.07
N LEU A 836 -26.51 -6.10 -4.36
CA LEU A 836 -27.48 -6.00 -5.44
C LEU A 836 -26.89 -5.09 -6.52
N GLU A 837 -26.86 -5.57 -7.77
CA GLU A 837 -26.24 -4.90 -8.90
C GLU A 837 -27.27 -4.74 -10.02
N TYR A 838 -27.48 -3.51 -10.49
CA TYR A 838 -28.30 -3.20 -11.64
C TYR A 838 -27.44 -2.60 -12.75
N TYR A 839 -27.50 -3.19 -13.93
CA TYR A 839 -26.76 -2.76 -15.11
C TYR A 839 -27.71 -2.00 -16.05
N PHE A 840 -27.34 -0.79 -16.46
CA PHE A 840 -28.16 -0.06 -17.42
C PHE A 840 -28.03 -0.71 -18.81
N GLU A 841 -29.03 -0.52 -19.68
CA GLU A 841 -28.95 -1.03 -21.08
C GLU A 841 -27.77 -0.42 -21.85
N ARG A 842 -27.37 0.80 -21.46
CA ARG A 842 -26.20 1.51 -21.96
C ARG A 842 -25.03 1.35 -20.98
N VAL A 843 -23.91 2.04 -21.20
CA VAL A 843 -22.74 1.99 -20.31
C VAL A 843 -23.08 2.57 -18.93
N GLY A 844 -23.25 1.71 -17.94
CA GLY A 844 -23.41 2.10 -16.54
C GLY A 844 -23.86 0.96 -15.61
N LEU A 845 -23.75 1.20 -14.32
CA LEU A 845 -24.28 0.34 -13.26
C LEU A 845 -24.64 1.15 -12.00
N VAL A 846 -25.50 0.57 -11.18
CA VAL A 846 -25.63 0.92 -9.76
C VAL A 846 -25.52 -0.36 -8.94
N SER A 847 -24.75 -0.33 -7.86
CA SER A 847 -24.68 -1.43 -6.91
C SER A 847 -24.71 -0.93 -5.46
N VAL A 848 -25.38 -1.72 -4.63
CA VAL A 848 -25.45 -1.53 -3.19
C VAL A 848 -25.01 -2.83 -2.54
N GLY A 849 -24.02 -2.76 -1.67
CA GLY A 849 -23.47 -3.89 -0.94
C GLY A 849 -23.52 -3.67 0.55
N ALA A 850 -23.61 -4.77 1.30
CA ALA A 850 -23.46 -4.80 2.74
C ALA A 850 -22.54 -5.95 3.12
N PHE A 851 -21.69 -5.75 4.11
CA PHE A 851 -20.82 -6.80 4.63
C PHE A 851 -20.80 -6.82 6.14
N ARG A 852 -20.53 -8.00 6.68
CA ARG A 852 -20.19 -8.23 8.08
C ARG A 852 -19.00 -9.17 8.16
N ARG A 853 -18.05 -8.82 9.01
CA ARG A 853 -16.83 -9.58 9.26
C ARG A 853 -16.61 -9.75 10.76
N ASP A 854 -16.49 -10.98 11.20
CA ASP A 854 -16.19 -11.32 12.58
C ASP A 854 -14.70 -11.70 12.68
N PHE A 855 -13.92 -10.94 13.46
CA PHE A 855 -12.49 -11.15 13.68
C PHE A 855 -12.22 -11.85 15.02
N GLU A 856 -11.40 -12.89 14.98
CA GLU A 856 -10.95 -13.64 16.15
C GLU A 856 -9.42 -13.62 16.23
N ASN A 857 -8.88 -13.77 17.44
CA ASN A 857 -7.44 -13.70 17.72
C ASN A 857 -6.80 -12.39 17.26
N PHE A 858 -7.55 -11.28 17.26
CA PHE A 858 -7.05 -9.95 16.92
C PHE A 858 -5.90 -9.54 17.87
N PHE A 859 -4.94 -8.76 17.40
CA PHE A 859 -3.78 -8.39 18.24
C PHE A 859 -4.14 -7.25 19.20
N GLY A 860 -3.97 -7.50 20.50
CA GLY A 860 -4.01 -6.48 21.55
C GLY A 860 -2.59 -6.18 22.03
N ASN A 861 -2.32 -4.92 22.35
CA ASN A 861 -1.11 -4.55 23.08
C ASN A 861 -1.42 -4.64 24.58
N THR A 862 -0.46 -5.14 25.37
CA THR A 862 -0.56 -5.15 26.83
C THR A 862 0.75 -4.64 27.45
N THR A 863 0.64 -4.07 28.64
CA THR A 863 1.77 -3.65 29.45
C THR A 863 1.45 -4.06 30.89
N PHE A 864 2.41 -4.71 31.54
CA PHE A 864 2.25 -5.26 32.89
C PHE A 864 3.59 -5.20 33.63
N ASP A 865 3.59 -5.20 34.95
CA ASP A 865 4.80 -5.20 35.77
C ASP A 865 5.61 -6.49 35.58
N ALA A 866 6.94 -6.41 35.60
CA ALA A 866 7.78 -7.58 35.41
C ALA A 866 7.62 -8.58 36.58
N THR A 867 6.96 -9.70 36.33
CA THR A 867 6.78 -10.74 37.36
C THR A 867 8.07 -11.55 37.58
N PRO A 868 8.31 -12.10 38.79
CA PRO A 868 9.48 -12.95 39.04
C PRO A 868 9.58 -14.16 38.08
N ALA A 869 8.44 -14.73 37.70
CA ALA A 869 8.39 -15.84 36.74
C ALA A 869 8.83 -15.40 35.33
N PHE A 870 8.43 -14.20 34.89
CA PHE A 870 8.88 -13.62 33.62
C PHE A 870 10.39 -13.33 33.64
N LEU A 871 10.88 -12.69 34.71
CA LEU A 871 12.30 -12.38 34.84
C LEU A 871 13.16 -13.66 34.84
N ALA A 872 12.71 -14.72 35.53
CA ALA A 872 13.36 -16.03 35.51
C ALA A 872 13.36 -16.68 34.10
N LEU A 873 12.27 -16.58 33.34
CA LEU A 873 12.17 -17.12 31.98
C LEU A 873 13.23 -16.54 31.03
N TYR A 874 13.58 -15.27 31.22
CA TYR A 874 14.56 -14.56 30.39
C TYR A 874 15.93 -14.39 31.07
N GLY A 875 16.15 -15.01 32.25
CA GLY A 875 17.40 -14.90 32.99
C GLY A 875 17.75 -13.48 33.42
N LEU A 876 16.73 -12.64 33.67
CA LEU A 876 16.89 -11.24 34.07
C LEU A 876 16.98 -11.12 35.59
N ASP A 877 17.89 -10.28 36.06
CA ASP A 877 18.08 -10.02 37.50
C ASP A 877 16.85 -9.30 38.08
N PRO A 878 16.16 -9.88 39.09
CA PRO A 878 15.02 -9.25 39.73
C PRO A 878 15.34 -7.89 40.35
N VAL A 879 16.53 -7.67 40.89
CA VAL A 879 16.88 -6.40 41.54
C VAL A 879 16.99 -5.27 40.52
N ILE A 880 17.42 -5.58 39.30
CA ILE A 880 17.65 -4.59 38.25
C ILE A 880 16.38 -4.33 37.44
N TYR A 881 15.62 -5.39 37.13
CA TYR A 881 14.56 -5.33 36.12
C TYR A 881 13.13 -5.30 36.68
N ASP A 882 12.92 -5.57 37.97
CA ASP A 882 11.60 -5.46 38.64
C ASP A 882 10.94 -4.07 38.51
N PRO A 883 11.67 -2.94 38.55
CA PRO A 883 11.06 -1.62 38.37
C PRO A 883 10.53 -1.32 36.96
N TYR A 884 10.79 -2.19 35.98
CA TYR A 884 10.46 -1.95 34.58
C TYR A 884 9.25 -2.77 34.15
N GLU A 885 8.28 -2.08 33.55
CA GLU A 885 7.14 -2.75 32.90
C GLU A 885 7.59 -3.59 31.70
N VAL A 886 6.79 -4.60 31.37
CA VAL A 886 6.92 -5.44 30.19
C VAL A 886 5.82 -5.08 29.20
N ALA A 887 6.21 -4.62 28.01
CA ALA A 887 5.32 -4.38 26.89
C ALA A 887 5.39 -5.53 25.88
N THR A 888 4.22 -6.11 25.56
CA THR A 888 4.12 -7.16 24.54
C THR A 888 2.75 -7.18 23.86
N GLN A 889 2.57 -8.09 22.90
CA GLN A 889 1.32 -8.29 22.19
C GLN A 889 0.71 -9.64 22.56
N HIS A 890 -0.62 -9.69 22.59
CA HIS A 890 -1.39 -10.90 22.84
C HIS A 890 -2.56 -11.01 21.86
N ASN A 891 -3.18 -12.19 21.80
CA ASN A 891 -4.42 -12.39 21.06
C ASN A 891 -5.60 -12.03 21.97
N ILE A 892 -6.44 -11.10 21.52
CA ILE A 892 -7.67 -10.75 22.21
C ILE A 892 -8.65 -11.91 22.14
N GLU A 893 -9.25 -12.24 23.28
CA GLU A 893 -10.19 -13.35 23.42
C GLU A 893 -11.56 -13.04 22.80
N SER A 894 -12.06 -11.81 22.98
CA SER A 894 -13.34 -11.39 22.42
C SER A 894 -13.30 -11.16 20.90
N THR A 895 -14.37 -11.53 20.21
CA THR A 895 -14.55 -11.25 18.79
C THR A 895 -14.76 -9.76 18.54
N VAL A 896 -14.03 -9.19 17.57
CA VAL A 896 -14.27 -7.84 17.06
C VAL A 896 -15.08 -7.94 15.77
N ARG A 897 -16.24 -7.28 15.69
CA ARG A 897 -17.09 -7.29 14.50
C ARG A 897 -16.91 -6.01 13.70
N MET A 898 -16.80 -6.15 12.38
CA MET A 898 -16.85 -5.02 11.45
C MET A 898 -18.03 -5.17 10.51
N GLU A 899 -18.82 -4.11 10.40
CA GLU A 899 -19.98 -4.03 9.50
C GLU A 899 -19.85 -2.79 8.61
N GLY A 900 -20.31 -2.90 7.37
CA GLY A 900 -20.32 -1.75 6.47
C GLY A 900 -21.25 -1.89 5.28
N LEU A 901 -21.48 -0.75 4.65
CA LEU A 901 -22.27 -0.56 3.44
C LEU A 901 -21.40 0.08 2.36
N ASP A 902 -21.53 -0.41 1.13
CA ASP A 902 -20.85 0.09 -0.05
C ASP A 902 -21.92 0.51 -1.09
N LEU A 903 -21.78 1.70 -1.67
CA LEU A 903 -22.58 2.19 -2.78
C LEU A 903 -21.63 2.45 -3.96
N ASN A 904 -22.03 2.03 -5.16
CA ASN A 904 -21.36 2.38 -6.39
C ASN A 904 -22.39 2.75 -7.46
N TYR A 905 -22.14 3.84 -8.16
CA TYR A 905 -22.99 4.34 -9.22
C TYR A 905 -22.11 4.89 -10.32
N LYS A 906 -22.39 4.51 -11.56
CA LYS A 906 -21.68 5.00 -12.75
C LYS A 906 -22.61 4.97 -13.93
N GLN A 907 -22.69 6.06 -14.68
CA GLN A 907 -23.54 6.11 -15.86
C GLN A 907 -23.02 7.10 -16.88
N ALA A 908 -22.98 6.68 -18.15
CA ALA A 908 -22.88 7.60 -19.27
C ALA A 908 -24.27 8.18 -19.58
N LEU A 909 -24.44 9.49 -19.40
CA LEU A 909 -25.70 10.22 -19.56
C LEU A 909 -26.01 10.50 -21.04
N THR A 910 -26.09 9.43 -21.80
CA THR A 910 -26.26 9.43 -23.25
C THR A 910 -27.67 9.85 -23.69
N PHE A 911 -28.61 10.04 -22.77
CA PHE A 911 -29.96 10.58 -23.04
C PHE A 911 -29.99 12.11 -23.12
N LEU A 912 -28.91 12.79 -22.75
CA LEU A 912 -28.86 14.25 -22.70
C LEU A 912 -28.86 14.90 -24.12
N PRO A 913 -29.34 16.16 -24.24
CA PRO A 913 -29.35 16.90 -25.50
C PRO A 913 -27.94 17.07 -26.10
N ARG A 914 -27.86 17.42 -27.40
CA ARG A 914 -26.59 17.55 -28.16
C ARG A 914 -25.48 18.30 -27.40
N TRP A 915 -25.80 19.37 -26.68
CA TRP A 915 -24.84 20.19 -25.92
C TRP A 915 -24.27 19.50 -24.66
N ALA A 916 -24.97 18.51 -24.09
CA ALA A 916 -24.55 17.74 -22.91
C ALA A 916 -24.26 16.25 -23.22
N ARG A 917 -24.25 15.85 -24.50
CA ARG A 917 -23.78 14.51 -24.89
C ARG A 917 -22.32 14.30 -24.52
N GLY A 918 -21.97 13.08 -24.11
CA GLY A 918 -20.62 12.73 -23.66
C GLY A 918 -20.37 12.97 -22.18
N VAL A 919 -21.38 13.44 -21.42
CA VAL A 919 -21.30 13.52 -19.97
C VAL A 919 -21.34 12.12 -19.35
N GLN A 920 -20.42 11.84 -18.45
CA GLN A 920 -20.48 10.69 -17.55
C GLN A 920 -20.43 11.17 -16.11
N ILE A 921 -21.14 10.45 -15.26
CA ILE A 921 -21.11 10.68 -13.82
C ILE A 921 -20.77 9.38 -13.12
N PHE A 922 -20.01 9.48 -12.03
CA PHE A 922 -19.84 8.40 -11.09
C PHE A 922 -19.96 8.93 -9.66
N ALA A 923 -20.41 8.05 -8.77
CA ALA A 923 -20.43 8.28 -7.34
C ALA A 923 -20.25 6.95 -6.63
N ASN A 924 -19.37 6.90 -5.65
CA ASN A 924 -19.20 5.77 -4.76
C ASN A 924 -19.08 6.26 -3.32
N GLY A 925 -19.47 5.40 -2.41
CA GLY A 925 -19.43 5.68 -0.99
C GLY A 925 -19.29 4.40 -0.19
N SER A 926 -18.60 4.48 0.93
CA SER A 926 -18.53 3.41 1.92
C SER A 926 -18.69 3.97 3.32
N ALA A 927 -19.43 3.22 4.15
CA ALA A 927 -19.62 3.52 5.56
C ALA A 927 -19.43 2.23 6.35
N GLN A 928 -18.58 2.27 7.39
CA GLN A 928 -18.20 1.09 8.15
C GLN A 928 -17.91 1.43 9.60
N ARG A 929 -18.08 0.45 10.50
CA ARG A 929 -17.80 0.58 11.93
C ARG A 929 -17.32 -0.74 12.53
N ALA A 930 -16.43 -0.63 13.51
CA ALA A 930 -16.04 -1.73 14.40
C ALA A 930 -16.91 -1.74 15.67
N ILE A 931 -17.35 -2.93 16.10
CA ILE A 931 -18.27 -3.18 17.21
C ILE A 931 -17.71 -4.32 18.07
N GLY A 932 -17.94 -4.27 19.38
CA GLY A 932 -17.51 -5.27 20.36
C GLY A 932 -16.69 -4.65 21.50
N ALA A 933 -16.52 -5.38 22.60
CA ALA A 933 -15.81 -4.89 23.79
C ALA A 933 -14.37 -4.47 23.47
N ALA A 934 -13.71 -5.19 22.56
CA ALA A 934 -12.36 -4.88 22.11
C ALA A 934 -12.28 -4.00 20.86
N ALA A 935 -13.38 -3.40 20.39
CA ALA A 935 -13.40 -2.60 19.16
C ALA A 935 -12.46 -1.38 19.22
N ASN A 936 -12.10 -0.90 20.41
CA ASN A 936 -11.11 0.16 20.61
C ASN A 936 -9.69 -0.24 20.15
N ASN A 937 -9.38 -1.55 20.11
CA ASN A 937 -8.12 -2.05 19.55
C ASN A 937 -8.10 -2.00 18.01
N PHE A 938 -9.27 -1.87 17.36
CA PHE A 938 -9.39 -1.73 15.92
C PHE A 938 -9.33 -0.22 15.55
N ALA A 939 -8.10 0.28 15.38
CA ALA A 939 -7.81 1.67 15.04
C ALA A 939 -7.26 1.83 13.61
N GLY A 940 -7.28 3.04 13.07
CA GLY A 940 -6.66 3.38 11.79
C GLY A 940 -7.53 3.12 10.55
N TYR A 941 -8.75 2.60 10.68
CA TYR A 941 -9.68 2.53 9.56
C TYR A 941 -10.45 3.85 9.39
N ILE A 942 -10.86 4.16 8.14
CA ILE A 942 -11.67 5.33 7.83
C ILE A 942 -13.15 4.92 7.89
N PRO A 943 -13.97 5.45 8.82
CA PRO A 943 -15.35 5.01 8.99
C PRO A 943 -16.28 5.40 7.84
N ARG A 944 -15.98 6.50 7.14
CA ARG A 944 -16.77 6.98 6.00
C ARG A 944 -15.84 7.53 4.92
N SER A 945 -16.03 7.09 3.70
CA SER A 945 -15.33 7.63 2.53
C SER A 945 -16.27 7.68 1.34
N GLY A 946 -16.00 8.54 0.37
CA GLY A 946 -16.75 8.56 -0.88
C GLY A 946 -16.02 9.35 -1.95
N SER A 947 -16.26 8.99 -3.20
CA SER A 947 -15.73 9.69 -4.35
C SER A 947 -16.82 9.90 -5.37
N TRP A 948 -16.82 11.05 -6.03
CA TRP A 948 -17.76 11.33 -7.10
C TRP A 948 -17.10 12.21 -8.13
N GLY A 949 -17.62 12.19 -9.35
CA GLY A 949 -17.06 13.01 -10.40
C GLY A 949 -17.96 13.09 -11.60
N ILE A 950 -17.65 14.09 -12.41
CA ILE A 950 -18.28 14.35 -13.69
C ILE A 950 -17.18 14.46 -14.75
N SER A 951 -17.40 13.82 -15.89
CA SER A 951 -16.57 14.00 -17.07
C SER A 951 -17.42 14.38 -18.26
N LEU A 952 -16.84 15.13 -19.18
CA LEU A 952 -17.41 15.50 -20.48
C LEU A 952 -16.38 15.17 -21.54
N SER A 953 -16.67 14.15 -22.35
CA SER A 953 -15.79 13.71 -23.44
C SER A 953 -16.40 14.04 -24.79
N ARG A 954 -15.65 14.79 -25.61
CA ARG A 954 -15.94 15.14 -27.01
C ARG A 954 -14.75 14.74 -27.89
N GLU A 955 -14.93 14.83 -29.20
CA GLU A 955 -13.86 14.57 -30.16
C GLU A 955 -12.67 15.55 -30.00
N THR A 956 -12.96 16.82 -29.69
CA THR A 956 -11.95 17.88 -29.58
C THR A 956 -11.47 18.16 -28.17
N TYR A 957 -12.23 17.81 -27.12
CA TYR A 957 -11.84 18.07 -25.74
C TYR A 957 -12.38 17.03 -24.77
N ASN A 958 -11.65 16.84 -23.67
CA ASN A 958 -12.05 15.99 -22.55
C ASN A 958 -11.85 16.76 -21.25
N LEU A 959 -12.90 16.90 -20.44
CA LEU A 959 -12.85 17.57 -19.15
C LEU A 959 -13.33 16.60 -18.07
N ARG A 960 -12.65 16.59 -16.92
CA ARG A 960 -13.00 15.75 -15.77
C ARG A 960 -12.77 16.47 -14.47
N LEU A 961 -13.75 16.40 -13.58
CA LEU A 961 -13.69 16.94 -12.24
C LEU A 961 -14.11 15.86 -11.25
N ASN A 962 -13.20 15.51 -10.34
CA ASN A 962 -13.40 14.45 -9.35
C ASN A 962 -13.22 14.99 -7.93
N TRP A 963 -14.01 14.47 -7.01
CA TRP A 963 -13.90 14.66 -5.58
C TRP A 963 -13.60 13.33 -4.90
N ASN A 964 -12.75 13.36 -3.89
CA ASN A 964 -12.52 12.25 -2.97
C ASN A 964 -12.59 12.75 -1.53
N TYR A 965 -13.56 12.24 -0.78
CA TYR A 965 -13.83 12.60 0.60
C TYR A 965 -13.41 11.46 1.54
N LEU A 966 -12.66 11.82 2.58
CA LEU A 966 -12.29 10.95 3.68
C LEU A 966 -12.85 11.53 4.98
N GLY A 967 -13.61 10.72 5.70
CA GLY A 967 -14.13 11.08 7.02
C GLY A 967 -13.06 11.08 8.10
N ARG A 968 -13.43 11.58 9.28
CA ARG A 968 -12.59 11.57 10.47
C ARG A 968 -12.15 10.15 10.83
N GLN A 969 -10.87 9.96 11.09
CA GLN A 969 -10.25 8.64 11.34
C GLN A 969 -9.77 8.56 12.79
N ARG A 970 -10.22 7.55 13.55
CA ARG A 970 -9.64 7.25 14.88
C ARG A 970 -8.32 6.51 14.70
N ARG A 971 -7.25 7.01 15.31
CA ARG A 971 -5.90 6.42 15.29
C ARG A 971 -5.57 5.85 16.67
N GLY A 972 -4.28 5.73 17.00
CA GLY A 972 -3.83 5.07 18.23
C GLY A 972 -4.34 5.76 19.50
N LEU A 973 -4.70 4.93 20.49
CA LEU A 973 -4.97 5.35 21.87
C LEU A 973 -3.73 6.04 22.44
N VAL A 974 -3.93 7.13 23.17
CA VAL A 974 -2.90 7.85 23.91
C VAL A 974 -3.10 7.56 25.38
N THR A 975 -2.06 7.07 26.05
CA THR A 975 -2.10 6.69 27.46
C THR A 975 -1.02 7.42 28.24
N GLY A 976 -1.32 7.75 29.49
CA GLY A 976 -0.41 8.43 30.41
C GLY A 976 -1.12 8.73 31.72
N ARG A 977 -0.36 8.86 32.81
CA ARG A 977 -0.89 9.02 34.18
C ARG A 977 -1.92 10.14 34.33
N SER A 978 -1.76 11.25 33.62
CA SER A 978 -2.63 12.44 33.70
C SER A 978 -3.44 12.68 32.43
N LEU A 979 -3.57 11.65 31.59
CA LEU A 979 -4.44 11.67 30.42
C LEU A 979 -5.71 10.89 30.76
N GLU A 980 -6.86 11.42 30.35
CA GLU A 980 -8.12 10.71 30.52
C GLU A 980 -8.13 9.43 29.69
N ALA A 981 -8.84 8.41 30.19
CA ALA A 981 -9.16 7.23 29.40
C ALA A 981 -9.87 7.63 28.08
N ASP A 982 -9.77 6.77 27.07
CA ASP A 982 -10.36 7.05 25.75
C ASP A 982 -9.86 8.33 25.05
N THR A 983 -8.64 8.77 25.38
CA THR A 983 -7.93 9.78 24.60
C THR A 983 -7.32 9.14 23.34
N TYR A 984 -7.66 9.63 22.15
CA TYR A 984 -7.15 9.08 20.88
C TYR A 984 -6.48 10.15 20.03
N ASN A 985 -5.53 9.72 19.21
CA ASN A 985 -5.15 10.48 18.02
C ASN A 985 -6.27 10.41 16.97
N TRP A 986 -6.55 11.50 16.28
CA TRP A 986 -7.56 11.60 15.23
C TRP A 986 -6.97 12.22 13.97
N GLY A 987 -7.23 11.60 12.81
CA GLY A 987 -7.07 12.29 11.53
C GLY A 987 -8.33 13.07 11.20
N SER A 988 -8.19 14.35 10.86
CA SER A 988 -9.34 15.20 10.49
C SER A 988 -9.91 14.80 9.12
N LYS A 989 -11.16 15.19 8.87
CA LYS A 989 -11.85 14.97 7.58
C LYS A 989 -11.12 15.72 6.46
N ARG A 990 -11.08 15.14 5.26
CA ARG A 990 -10.40 15.71 4.07
C ARG A 990 -11.25 15.55 2.83
N SER A 991 -11.13 16.50 1.92
CA SER A 991 -11.70 16.41 0.57
C SER A 991 -10.63 16.82 -0.42
N TYR A 992 -10.39 15.99 -1.43
CA TYR A 992 -9.48 16.27 -2.54
C TYR A 992 -10.31 16.57 -3.78
N ILE A 993 -9.94 17.62 -4.52
CA ILE A 993 -10.56 17.99 -5.79
C ILE A 993 -9.52 17.88 -6.90
N ASP A 994 -9.77 17.05 -7.90
CA ASP A 994 -8.90 16.84 -9.04
C ASP A 994 -9.58 17.33 -10.33
N LEU A 995 -8.91 18.19 -11.09
CA LEU A 995 -9.37 18.69 -12.39
C LEU A 995 -8.41 18.22 -13.48
N THR A 996 -8.94 17.59 -14.53
CA THR A 996 -8.17 17.20 -15.71
C THR A 996 -8.84 17.76 -16.95
N GLY A 997 -8.06 18.37 -17.82
CA GLY A 997 -8.52 18.90 -19.10
C GLY A 997 -7.57 18.51 -20.23
N GLU A 998 -8.14 18.22 -21.38
CA GLU A 998 -7.44 17.85 -22.59
C GLU A 998 -8.09 18.51 -23.80
N TYR A 999 -7.27 18.97 -24.74
CA TYR A 999 -7.71 19.56 -25.99
C TYR A 999 -6.92 18.98 -27.16
N SER A 1000 -7.62 18.31 -28.07
CA SER A 1000 -7.08 17.71 -29.29
C SER A 1000 -6.81 18.79 -30.33
N VAL A 1001 -5.54 19.10 -30.57
CA VAL A 1001 -5.11 20.05 -31.61
C VAL A 1001 -5.20 19.39 -32.99
N ARG A 1002 -4.90 18.09 -33.06
CA ARG A 1002 -5.08 17.22 -34.23
C ARG A 1002 -5.56 15.85 -33.76
N LYS A 1003 -5.99 14.98 -34.68
CA LYS A 1003 -6.42 13.59 -34.36
C LYS A 1003 -5.38 12.79 -33.56
N ASN A 1004 -4.10 13.08 -33.76
CA ASN A 1004 -2.97 12.36 -33.15
C ASN A 1004 -2.23 13.18 -32.08
N PHE A 1005 -2.65 14.42 -31.79
CA PHE A 1005 -1.94 15.31 -30.87
C PHE A 1005 -2.92 16.11 -30.00
N ALA A 1006 -2.69 16.09 -28.69
CA ALA A 1006 -3.46 16.86 -27.73
C ALA A 1006 -2.56 17.57 -26.72
N VAL A 1007 -3.02 18.71 -26.23
CA VAL A 1007 -2.46 19.38 -25.05
C VAL A 1007 -3.31 19.02 -23.85
N PHE A 1008 -2.69 18.90 -22.68
CA PHE A 1008 -3.41 18.57 -21.46
C PHE A 1008 -2.93 19.38 -20.25
N ALA A 1009 -3.84 19.53 -19.29
CA ALA A 1009 -3.61 20.10 -17.98
C ALA A 1009 -4.22 19.16 -16.92
N ASN A 1010 -3.47 18.85 -15.87
CA ASN A 1010 -3.94 18.06 -14.73
C ASN A 1010 -3.60 18.80 -13.44
N LEU A 1011 -4.62 19.21 -12.70
CA LEU A 1011 -4.52 19.92 -11.44
C LEU A 1011 -5.05 18.99 -10.34
N ARG A 1012 -4.13 18.36 -9.60
CA ARG A 1012 -4.43 17.44 -8.51
C ARG A 1012 -4.51 18.19 -7.20
N ASN A 1013 -5.51 17.88 -6.38
CA ASN A 1013 -5.76 18.51 -5.09
C ASN A 1013 -5.89 20.05 -5.20
N LEU A 1014 -6.69 20.54 -6.14
CA LEU A 1014 -6.86 21.96 -6.46
C LEU A 1014 -7.25 22.83 -5.25
N ASN A 1015 -7.91 22.23 -4.27
CA ASN A 1015 -8.35 22.89 -3.04
C ASN A 1015 -7.34 22.81 -1.87
N ASP A 1016 -6.12 22.32 -2.14
CA ASP A 1016 -5.00 22.18 -1.19
C ASP A 1016 -5.41 21.77 0.25
N PRO A 1017 -6.02 20.59 0.42
CA PRO A 1017 -6.47 20.15 1.74
C PRO A 1017 -5.27 19.88 2.66
N THR A 1018 -5.35 20.40 3.89
CA THR A 1018 -4.34 20.20 4.93
C THR A 1018 -4.41 18.79 5.53
N ASP A 1019 -3.26 18.23 5.90
CA ASP A 1019 -3.15 17.04 6.73
C ASP A 1019 -3.15 17.44 8.21
N ASP A 1020 -4.36 17.55 8.77
CA ASP A 1020 -4.55 17.90 10.17
C ASP A 1020 -4.70 16.64 11.04
N VAL A 1021 -4.08 16.72 12.22
CA VAL A 1021 -4.17 15.72 13.30
C VAL A 1021 -4.64 16.40 14.57
N GLU A 1022 -5.54 15.74 15.27
CA GLU A 1022 -6.09 16.15 16.56
C GLU A 1022 -5.79 15.08 17.62
N ILE A 1023 -5.69 15.46 18.89
CA ILE A 1023 -5.61 14.55 20.03
C ILE A 1023 -6.62 15.02 21.06
N HIS A 1024 -7.55 14.15 21.44
CA HIS A 1024 -8.49 14.47 22.52
C HIS A 1024 -9.15 13.22 23.11
N GLY A 1025 -9.54 13.36 24.38
CA GLY A 1025 -10.47 12.50 25.11
C GLY A 1025 -11.76 13.25 25.43
N PRO A 1026 -12.66 12.64 26.23
CA PRO A 1026 -13.99 13.18 26.50
C PRO A 1026 -14.01 14.63 27.02
N ASN A 1027 -13.09 15.01 27.92
CA ASN A 1027 -13.08 16.34 28.54
C ASN A 1027 -12.07 17.33 27.93
N THR A 1028 -11.37 16.96 26.85
CA THR A 1028 -10.36 17.87 26.26
C THR A 1028 -11.04 19.10 25.62
N PRO A 1029 -10.67 20.33 26.02
CA PRO A 1029 -11.31 21.53 25.53
C PRO A 1029 -10.94 21.82 24.06
N PRO A 1030 -11.84 22.41 23.24
CA PRO A 1030 -11.65 22.59 21.79
C PRO A 1030 -10.33 23.25 21.38
N HIS A 1031 -9.83 24.21 22.15
CA HIS A 1031 -8.59 24.93 21.85
C HIS A 1031 -7.32 24.04 21.94
N ALA A 1032 -7.38 22.94 22.70
CA ALA A 1032 -6.26 22.02 22.93
C ALA A 1032 -6.39 20.71 22.13
N GLN A 1033 -7.44 20.54 21.33
CA GLN A 1033 -7.65 19.33 20.52
C GLN A 1033 -6.74 19.29 19.30
N PHE A 1034 -6.45 20.46 18.70
CA PHE A 1034 -5.59 20.53 17.53
C PHE A 1034 -4.13 20.24 17.90
N ARG A 1035 -3.51 19.32 17.17
CA ARG A 1035 -2.12 18.87 17.43
C ARG A 1035 -1.17 19.31 16.34
N GLN A 1036 -1.53 19.11 15.08
CA GLN A 1036 -0.58 19.27 13.97
C GLN A 1036 -1.30 19.59 12.67
N ARG A 1037 -0.66 20.40 11.83
CA ARG A 1037 -1.04 20.64 10.43
C ARG A 1037 0.17 20.44 9.53
N GLN A 1038 -0.03 19.76 8.40
CA GLN A 1038 0.94 19.70 7.31
C GLN A 1038 0.27 20.09 5.99
N GLU A 1039 0.95 20.86 5.15
CA GLU A 1039 0.48 21.27 3.82
C GLU A 1039 1.34 20.64 2.74
N PHE A 1040 0.80 20.36 1.55
CA PHE A 1040 1.56 19.75 0.43
C PHE A 1040 1.41 20.48 -0.91
N GLY A 1041 0.46 21.42 -1.03
CA GLY A 1041 0.17 22.13 -2.26
C GLY A 1041 -0.53 21.28 -3.31
N SER A 1042 -1.26 21.94 -4.21
CA SER A 1042 -1.81 21.35 -5.43
C SER A 1042 -0.69 21.01 -6.42
N LEU A 1043 -0.75 19.84 -7.04
CA LEU A 1043 0.19 19.44 -8.11
C LEU A 1043 -0.41 19.79 -9.47
N TRP A 1044 0.27 20.63 -10.22
CA TRP A 1044 -0.12 21.08 -11.55
C TRP A 1044 0.80 20.46 -12.60
N THR A 1045 0.22 19.83 -13.61
CA THR A 1045 0.95 19.27 -14.74
C THR A 1045 0.39 19.80 -16.04
N PHE A 1046 1.27 20.27 -16.92
CA PHE A 1046 0.93 20.73 -18.25
C PHE A 1046 1.82 20.04 -19.27
N GLY A 1047 1.24 19.55 -20.36
CA GLY A 1047 2.00 18.80 -21.33
C GLY A 1047 1.31 18.60 -22.66
N VAL A 1048 2.02 17.88 -23.52
CA VAL A 1048 1.53 17.42 -24.82
C VAL A 1048 1.55 15.91 -24.86
N LYS A 1049 0.58 15.32 -25.56
CA LYS A 1049 0.52 13.88 -25.80
C LYS A 1049 0.26 13.60 -27.27
N GLY A 1050 0.71 12.45 -27.73
CA GLY A 1050 0.44 11.96 -29.07
C GLY A 1050 0.13 10.46 -29.10
N THR A 1051 -0.67 10.07 -30.10
CA THR A 1051 -1.07 8.70 -30.38
C THR A 1051 -0.84 8.41 -31.86
N PHE A 1052 -0.13 7.32 -32.18
CA PHE A 1052 0.29 6.96 -33.54
C PHE A 1052 0.04 5.50 -33.86
#